data_AF-A0A9D1ZY26-F1
#
_entry.id   AF-A0A9D1ZY26-F1
#
_cell.length_a   1.000
_cell.length_b   1.000
_cell.length_c   1.000
_cell.angle_alpha   90.00
_cell.angle_beta   90.00
_cell.angle_gamma   90.00
#
_symmetry.space_group_name_H-M   'P 1'
#
loop_
_entity.id
_entity.type
_entity.pdbx_description
1 polymer ?
#
loop_
_entity_poly.entity_id
_entity_poly.type
_entity_poly.pdbx_seq_one_letter_code
_entity_poly.pdbx_strand_id
1 'polypeptide(L)'
;MMGKIFTGKRKFSLFFVCTVFFAVLLSACALAACAETHTHTLQRHAAVSPTCRNAGNIEYWECTDCGKFYSDAAATAEITEESTVLAATGAHEWDVWQTITAATCEQAGERSHMCVICGTVETEAVPAAHTLTAREAVAATCGSDGRAAHYYCSRCGKYFADESATQELSYNEDIFIPRTSEHVWTEWTEAVTDCTGGTRTHSCTVCGRQESGESVPAEGHTMTYHARVDATCGADGTAEYWECGKCGLLFTDPLGNAQITQDGLVIPATDNHVYGEWTTVEEASCTQDGSRRRECGTCGQVHTETLNKLGHAMEFIAAEEATCEAAGNIAHYHCGRCGFNFQDEAGGTAIEDVTVAKPDHDMTHHAYKAASCTEEGNIEYWSCSICGKNYTDEQGGEVAEETVIAPINHANKAHYQAVEASCTQDGNIEYYYCPDCGKYFDSDMAEIEQGATVISGGHALSYSQQVDATCGAEGMLEHWVCGRCGLLFSDANGENAVTAEDLVIPVYEDGHDLVNHKCSICGYIQPEEEYATVTLQYHPDYAGRVSYMGDAKGDSQIVVPAYYMSESGEYVEVTSIGPNAFKDYGGDVIVIPGTVTTIFANAFDGCTAAVVFEGPTNMTTLNNNAFENYAGSMVILPEGLKNIGRVGSGSDSTAVFLNCTNLTYVYVPVSVEFICGSCFYGCGGFTIYYEGTQAQYDLIKKDNYYVGANYTEQMEVPRPEVLGTDS
;
A
#
# COMPACT_ATOMS: atom_id res chain seq x y z
N MET A 1 -10.58 4.32 43.18
CA MET A 1 -10.13 4.35 44.59
C MET A 1 -8.68 4.80 44.62
N MET A 2 -8.36 5.69 45.58
CA MET A 2 -7.06 6.26 46.05
C MET A 2 -5.75 5.78 45.39
N GLY A 3 -4.68 6.56 45.20
CA GLY A 3 -4.17 7.82 45.75
C GLY A 3 -2.65 7.87 45.44
N LYS A 4 -2.08 8.97 44.95
CA LYS A 4 -1.36 10.03 45.70
C LYS A 4 -0.04 9.62 46.38
N ILE A 5 1.01 10.42 46.10
CA ILE A 5 2.10 10.93 46.99
C ILE A 5 3.52 10.33 46.85
N PHE A 6 4.41 11.13 46.22
CA PHE A 6 5.51 11.92 46.82
C PHE A 6 6.58 11.29 47.75
N THR A 7 7.78 11.85 47.59
CA THR A 7 8.90 12.11 48.54
C THR A 7 10.08 11.14 48.68
N GLY A 8 11.27 11.74 48.64
CA GLY A 8 12.54 11.13 49.06
C GLY A 8 13.71 12.11 49.15
N LYS A 9 13.66 13.09 50.06
CA LYS A 9 14.85 13.79 50.60
C LYS A 9 15.36 13.03 51.83
N ARG A 10 16.69 12.94 52.01
CA ARG A 10 17.51 12.82 53.27
C ARG A 10 18.88 12.20 52.90
N LYS A 11 20.07 12.53 53.43
CA LYS A 11 20.56 13.06 54.74
C LYS A 11 22.02 13.53 54.51
N PHE A 12 22.44 14.70 55.01
CA PHE A 12 23.22 14.96 56.24
C PHE A 12 24.65 14.40 56.30
N SER A 13 25.67 15.29 56.36
CA SER A 13 26.64 15.31 57.46
C SER A 13 27.34 16.67 57.59
N LEU A 14 27.58 17.06 58.84
CA LEU A 14 28.09 18.33 59.39
C LEU A 14 29.62 18.29 59.59
N PHE A 15 30.30 19.45 59.46
CA PHE A 15 31.43 19.94 60.29
C PHE A 15 31.60 21.45 59.97
N PHE A 16 31.13 22.42 60.78
CA PHE A 16 31.82 23.15 61.88
C PHE A 16 33.22 23.67 61.43
N VAL A 17 33.57 24.98 61.30
CA VAL A 17 33.61 26.08 62.31
C VAL A 17 34.12 27.42 61.68
N CYS A 18 33.51 28.56 62.10
CA CYS A 18 34.02 29.96 62.28
C CYS A 18 34.76 30.72 61.17
N THR A 19 34.72 32.06 61.03
CA THR A 19 34.27 33.19 61.89
C THR A 19 34.16 34.46 61.01
N VAL A 20 33.03 35.19 61.02
CA VAL A 20 32.79 36.53 61.62
C VAL A 20 33.53 37.73 60.96
N PHE A 21 32.79 38.74 60.46
CA PHE A 21 32.69 40.11 61.03
C PHE A 21 32.01 41.14 60.07
N PHE A 22 30.90 41.72 60.57
CA PHE A 22 30.41 43.11 60.45
C PHE A 22 29.96 43.63 59.07
N ALA A 23 28.67 43.93 58.80
CA ALA A 23 27.71 44.84 59.44
C ALA A 23 28.16 46.32 59.42
N VAL A 24 27.33 47.22 58.84
CA VAL A 24 26.76 48.44 59.48
C VAL A 24 26.25 49.50 58.46
N LEU A 25 24.93 49.71 58.51
CA LEU A 25 24.14 50.96 58.60
C LEU A 25 23.96 51.96 57.43
N LEU A 26 22.67 52.28 57.24
CA LEU A 26 21.99 53.58 57.03
C LEU A 26 22.29 54.37 55.75
N SER A 27 21.29 54.60 54.88
CA SER A 27 20.13 55.52 55.01
C SER A 27 20.40 56.85 54.31
N ALA A 28 19.67 57.02 53.20
CA ALA A 28 19.08 58.25 52.66
C ALA A 28 19.90 59.55 52.73
N CYS A 29 20.30 60.07 51.57
CA CYS A 29 19.91 61.41 51.12
C CYS A 29 20.25 61.59 49.64
N ALA A 30 19.34 62.24 48.91
CA ALA A 30 19.39 62.52 47.49
C ALA A 30 20.68 63.26 47.08
N LEU A 31 21.33 62.80 46.02
CA LEU A 31 22.16 63.63 45.15
C LEU A 31 21.94 63.18 43.70
N ALA A 32 21.61 64.15 42.86
CA ALA A 32 21.53 63.99 41.41
C ALA A 32 22.85 63.46 40.83
N ALA A 33 22.76 62.46 39.96
CA ALA A 33 23.79 62.09 38.99
C ALA A 33 23.03 61.62 37.74
N CYS A 34 22.95 62.48 36.72
CA CYS A 34 23.89 62.41 35.60
C CYS A 34 23.53 61.22 34.69
N ALA A 35 22.66 61.49 33.71
CA ALA A 35 22.82 60.84 32.42
C ALA A 35 24.25 61.17 31.99
N GLU A 36 25.13 60.17 31.98
CA GLU A 36 26.49 60.33 31.45
C GLU A 36 26.36 60.61 29.97
N THR A 37 26.23 61.89 29.60
CA THR A 37 26.35 62.35 28.22
C THR A 37 27.83 62.28 27.86
N HIS A 38 28.32 61.07 27.60
CA HIS A 38 29.47 60.88 26.74
C HIS A 38 28.94 60.60 25.33
N THR A 39 29.68 61.04 24.32
CA THR A 39 29.43 60.64 22.94
C THR A 39 29.87 59.19 22.79
N HIS A 40 28.96 58.29 22.43
CA HIS A 40 29.28 56.89 22.23
C HIS A 40 30.22 56.72 21.03
N THR A 41 31.42 56.21 21.26
CA THR A 41 32.29 55.72 20.19
C THR A 41 31.92 54.28 19.87
N LEU A 42 31.15 54.08 18.80
CA LEU A 42 30.58 52.77 18.45
C LEU A 42 31.49 51.98 17.50
N GLN A 43 31.82 50.75 17.88
CA GLN A 43 32.40 49.74 17.01
C GLN A 43 31.29 48.86 16.45
N ARG A 44 31.23 48.72 15.12
CA ARG A 44 30.24 47.88 14.43
C ARG A 44 30.70 46.42 14.39
N HIS A 45 29.79 45.51 14.71
CA HIS A 45 29.93 44.07 14.57
C HIS A 45 28.91 43.58 13.54
N ALA A 46 29.40 43.12 12.39
CA ALA A 46 28.54 42.61 11.32
C ALA A 46 27.82 41.33 11.77
N ALA A 47 26.63 41.09 11.21
CA ALA A 47 25.90 39.86 11.43
C ALA A 47 26.71 38.65 10.93
N VAL A 48 26.76 37.60 11.75
CA VAL A 48 27.35 36.30 11.39
C VAL A 48 26.27 35.25 11.59
N SER A 49 25.89 34.57 10.51
CA SER A 49 24.88 33.51 10.60
C SER A 49 25.34 32.36 11.51
N PRO A 50 24.45 31.80 12.37
CA PRO A 50 24.79 30.63 13.18
C PRO A 50 25.04 29.41 12.28
N THR A 51 25.98 28.57 12.71
CA THR A 51 26.25 27.26 12.08
C THR A 51 25.74 26.14 12.98
N CYS A 52 25.83 24.88 12.51
CA CYS A 52 25.41 23.71 13.30
C CYS A 52 26.15 23.58 14.65
N ARG A 53 27.34 24.17 14.78
CA ARG A 53 28.21 24.03 15.96
C ARG A 53 28.55 25.34 16.66
N ASN A 54 28.63 26.44 15.90
CA ASN A 54 29.00 27.75 16.44
C ASN A 54 27.80 28.68 16.40
N ALA A 55 27.56 29.35 17.53
CA ALA A 55 26.62 30.44 17.60
C ALA A 55 27.04 31.57 16.65
N GLY A 56 26.06 32.16 15.99
CA GLY A 56 26.22 33.38 15.21
C GLY A 56 25.90 34.60 16.06
N ASN A 57 25.80 35.76 15.42
CA ASN A 57 25.32 36.98 16.04
C ASN A 57 24.52 37.82 15.04
N ILE A 58 23.56 38.59 15.54
CA ILE A 58 22.93 39.67 14.76
C ILE A 58 23.94 40.79 14.53
N GLU A 59 23.63 41.74 13.65
CA GLU A 59 24.42 42.97 13.54
C GLU A 59 24.18 43.85 14.77
N TYR A 60 25.26 44.36 15.39
CA TYR A 60 25.18 45.23 16.56
C TYR A 60 26.36 46.22 16.64
N TRP A 61 26.24 47.20 17.53
CA TRP A 61 27.26 48.21 17.81
C TRP A 61 27.64 48.20 19.28
N GLU A 62 28.92 48.07 19.59
CA GLU A 62 29.44 48.12 20.96
C GLU A 62 30.08 49.49 21.20
N CYS A 63 29.69 50.17 22.27
CA CYS A 63 30.32 51.42 22.67
C CYS A 63 31.63 51.13 23.41
N THR A 64 32.78 51.45 22.82
CA THR A 64 34.10 51.18 23.40
C THR A 64 34.37 51.96 24.69
N ASP A 65 33.58 53.01 24.95
CA ASP A 65 33.74 53.88 26.11
C ASP A 65 32.99 53.37 27.35
N CYS A 66 31.86 52.66 27.17
CA CYS A 66 31.00 52.21 28.29
C CYS A 66 30.62 50.72 28.26
N GLY A 67 31.01 49.97 27.22
CA GLY A 67 30.79 48.53 27.08
C GLY A 67 29.33 48.14 26.83
N LYS A 68 28.47 49.10 26.47
CA LYS A 68 27.06 48.86 26.16
C LYS A 68 26.88 48.50 24.69
N PHE A 69 25.90 47.65 24.40
CA PHE A 69 25.58 47.17 23.06
C PHE A 69 24.33 47.89 22.53
N TYR A 70 24.26 48.12 21.23
CA TYR A 70 23.17 48.82 20.56
C TYR A 70 22.80 48.10 19.27
N SER A 71 21.51 48.11 18.91
CA SER A 71 21.04 47.55 17.63
C SER A 71 21.09 48.54 16.46
N ASP A 72 21.54 49.77 16.72
CA ASP A 72 21.64 50.83 15.71
C ASP A 72 22.90 51.70 15.90
N ALA A 73 23.39 52.25 14.79
CA ALA A 73 24.58 53.09 14.76
C ALA A 73 24.39 54.48 15.41
N ALA A 74 23.18 54.85 15.82
CA ALA A 74 22.89 56.12 16.50
C ALA A 74 22.87 55.97 18.04
N ALA A 75 23.15 54.77 18.57
CA ALA A 75 23.09 54.44 19.99
C ALA A 75 21.73 54.77 20.64
N THR A 76 20.64 54.60 19.90
CA THR A 76 19.29 54.94 20.37
C THR A 76 18.55 53.75 21.00
N ALA A 77 18.91 52.52 20.61
CA ALA A 77 18.33 51.28 21.11
C ALA A 77 19.42 50.40 21.75
N GLU A 78 19.59 50.55 23.07
CA GLU A 78 20.49 49.72 23.88
C GLU A 78 19.96 48.27 23.96
N ILE A 79 20.84 47.31 23.72
CA ILE A 79 20.58 45.86 23.78
C ILE A 79 21.59 45.18 24.72
N THR A 80 21.36 43.92 25.06
CA THR A 80 22.27 43.14 25.92
C THR A 80 23.20 42.26 25.09
N GLU A 81 24.38 41.95 25.62
CA GLU A 81 25.33 41.02 25.00
C GLU A 81 24.66 39.68 24.62
N GLU A 82 23.85 39.09 25.51
CA GLU A 82 23.12 37.84 25.24
C GLU A 82 22.15 37.95 24.06
N SER A 83 21.50 39.11 23.88
CA SER A 83 20.58 39.34 22.76
C SER A 83 21.29 39.50 21.42
N THR A 84 22.61 39.70 21.42
CA THR A 84 23.39 39.72 20.18
C THR A 84 23.63 38.32 19.62
N VAL A 85 23.53 37.28 20.44
CA VAL A 85 23.93 35.91 20.09
C VAL A 85 22.78 35.13 19.45
N LEU A 86 23.03 34.58 18.26
CA LEU A 86 22.16 33.60 17.62
C LEU A 86 22.67 32.20 17.97
N ALA A 87 21.87 31.39 18.68
CA ALA A 87 22.29 30.06 19.06
C ALA A 87 22.70 29.20 17.85
N ALA A 88 23.69 28.33 18.03
CA ALA A 88 24.04 27.33 17.02
C ALA A 88 22.78 26.53 16.66
N THR A 89 22.57 26.24 15.37
CA THR A 89 21.30 25.65 14.92
C THR A 89 21.10 24.24 15.46
N GLY A 90 22.17 23.52 15.83
CA GLY A 90 22.15 22.17 16.39
C GLY A 90 21.68 21.08 15.40
N ALA A 91 21.06 21.48 14.29
CA ALA A 91 20.63 20.61 13.21
C ALA A 91 21.71 20.56 12.13
N HIS A 92 22.12 19.34 11.76
CA HIS A 92 23.00 19.10 10.62
C HIS A 92 22.15 19.00 9.35
N GLU A 93 22.52 19.74 8.32
CA GLU A 93 22.03 19.57 6.95
C GLU A 93 23.05 18.72 6.19
N TRP A 94 22.67 17.49 5.84
CA TRP A 94 23.57 16.48 5.28
C TRP A 94 23.50 16.44 3.75
N ASP A 95 24.63 16.20 3.09
CA ASP A 95 24.68 15.90 1.66
C ASP A 95 24.21 14.46 1.35
N VAL A 96 24.23 14.10 0.07
CA VAL A 96 23.87 12.76 -0.39
C VAL A 96 24.93 11.74 0.01
N TRP A 97 24.51 10.62 0.60
CA TRP A 97 25.38 9.49 0.92
C TRP A 97 26.26 9.05 -0.27
N GLN A 98 27.56 9.18 -0.09
CA GLN A 98 28.58 8.73 -1.03
C GLN A 98 29.09 7.35 -0.64
N THR A 99 29.32 6.50 -1.63
CA THR A 99 29.92 5.18 -1.41
C THR A 99 31.42 5.35 -1.21
N ILE A 100 31.95 4.90 -0.06
CA ILE A 100 33.40 4.81 0.18
C ILE A 100 33.92 3.51 -0.42
N THR A 101 33.30 2.40 -0.03
CA THR A 101 33.61 1.06 -0.52
C THR A 101 32.31 0.35 -0.87
N ALA A 102 32.15 -0.13 -2.10
CA ALA A 102 30.94 -0.82 -2.50
C ALA A 102 30.83 -2.19 -1.81
N ALA A 103 29.66 -2.50 -1.24
CA ALA A 103 29.40 -3.81 -0.66
C ALA A 103 29.38 -4.90 -1.75
N THR A 104 30.06 -6.01 -1.49
CA THR A 104 30.00 -7.22 -2.31
C THR A 104 29.11 -8.27 -1.62
N CYS A 105 28.93 -9.43 -2.25
CA CYS A 105 28.17 -10.52 -1.65
C CYS A 105 28.83 -11.08 -0.37
N GLU A 106 30.14 -10.86 -0.19
CA GLU A 106 30.93 -11.48 0.90
C GLU A 106 31.62 -10.45 1.80
N GLN A 107 31.73 -9.18 1.37
CA GLN A 107 32.39 -8.11 2.11
C GLN A 107 31.48 -6.90 2.25
N ALA A 108 31.32 -6.43 3.49
CA ALA A 108 30.59 -5.22 3.79
C ALA A 108 31.28 -4.02 3.12
N GLY A 109 30.47 -3.14 2.55
CA GLY A 109 30.90 -1.84 2.06
C GLY A 109 30.84 -0.78 3.15
N GLU A 110 31.22 0.43 2.79
CA GLU A 110 31.12 1.62 3.66
C GLU A 110 30.60 2.79 2.83
N ARG A 111 29.81 3.65 3.46
CA ARG A 111 29.31 4.90 2.86
C ARG A 111 29.43 6.04 3.87
N SER A 112 29.49 7.27 3.37
CA SER A 112 29.53 8.48 4.20
C SER A 112 28.69 9.61 3.63
N HIS A 113 28.25 10.50 4.50
CA HIS A 113 27.67 11.79 4.14
C HIS A 113 28.25 12.89 5.02
N MET A 114 28.32 14.10 4.49
CA MET A 114 28.93 15.26 5.12
C MET A 114 27.89 16.37 5.30
N CYS A 115 27.90 16.99 6.49
CA CYS A 115 27.08 18.15 6.73
C CYS A 115 27.58 19.34 5.91
N VAL A 116 26.76 19.86 4.99
CA VAL A 116 27.15 20.93 4.05
C VAL A 116 27.46 22.26 4.72
N ILE A 117 26.95 22.47 5.94
CA ILE A 117 27.16 23.71 6.71
C ILE A 117 28.42 23.65 7.58
N CYS A 118 28.77 22.49 8.14
CA CYS A 118 29.83 22.41 9.16
C CYS A 118 30.90 21.33 8.90
N GLY A 119 30.82 20.58 7.80
CA GLY A 119 31.81 19.59 7.40
C GLY A 119 31.92 18.35 8.30
N THR A 120 30.94 18.11 9.19
CA THR A 120 30.92 16.86 9.97
C THR A 120 30.68 15.72 9.01
N VAL A 121 31.48 14.66 9.08
CA VAL A 121 31.29 13.44 8.28
C VAL A 121 30.78 12.34 9.20
N GLU A 122 29.71 11.69 8.77
CA GLU A 122 29.22 10.46 9.38
C GLU A 122 29.43 9.30 8.40
N THR A 123 29.87 8.16 8.93
CA THR A 123 30.15 6.94 8.17
C THR A 123 29.28 5.80 8.67
N GLU A 124 28.84 4.96 7.74
CA GLU A 124 28.03 3.78 8.02
C GLU A 124 28.53 2.57 7.21
N ALA A 125 28.53 1.40 7.84
CA ALA A 125 28.80 0.13 7.15
C ALA A 125 27.58 -0.33 6.35
N VAL A 126 27.78 -0.63 5.06
CA VAL A 126 26.77 -1.27 4.20
C VAL A 126 26.99 -2.79 4.28
N PRO A 127 26.08 -3.57 4.86
CA PRO A 127 26.31 -5.01 5.05
C PRO A 127 26.48 -5.75 3.73
N ALA A 128 27.33 -6.79 3.74
CA ALA A 128 27.41 -7.75 2.64
C ALA A 128 26.06 -8.44 2.49
N ALA A 129 25.48 -8.43 1.29
CA ALA A 129 24.16 -8.99 1.06
C ALA A 129 24.10 -9.73 -0.28
N HIS A 130 23.41 -10.87 -0.26
CA HIS A 130 23.06 -11.61 -1.45
C HIS A 130 21.64 -11.21 -1.89
N THR A 131 21.47 -10.90 -3.17
CA THR A 131 20.14 -10.86 -3.79
C THR A 131 19.84 -12.25 -4.32
N LEU A 132 19.00 -12.99 -3.61
CA LEU A 132 18.70 -14.39 -3.89
C LEU A 132 17.39 -14.57 -4.64
N THR A 133 17.37 -15.48 -5.62
CA THR A 133 16.17 -15.91 -6.32
C THR A 133 15.81 -17.33 -5.90
N ALA A 134 14.59 -17.54 -5.39
CA ALA A 134 14.08 -18.85 -5.04
C ALA A 134 13.84 -19.72 -6.29
N ARG A 135 14.20 -21.01 -6.19
CA ARG A 135 13.95 -22.04 -7.20
C ARG A 135 13.30 -23.23 -6.52
N GLU A 136 12.03 -23.46 -6.85
CA GLU A 136 11.26 -24.60 -6.35
C GLU A 136 11.88 -25.95 -6.77
N ALA A 137 11.67 -26.96 -5.93
CA ALA A 137 12.08 -28.33 -6.20
C ALA A 137 11.32 -28.90 -7.41
N VAL A 138 12.00 -29.72 -8.20
CA VAL A 138 11.40 -30.56 -9.24
C VAL A 138 11.81 -32.00 -8.98
N ALA A 139 10.83 -32.86 -8.74
CA ALA A 139 11.10 -34.28 -8.56
C ALA A 139 11.70 -34.88 -9.84
N ALA A 140 12.69 -35.75 -9.68
CA ALA A 140 13.18 -36.57 -10.79
C ALA A 140 12.08 -37.52 -11.25
N THR A 141 11.99 -37.74 -12.56
CA THR A 141 11.05 -38.67 -13.18
C THR A 141 11.79 -39.77 -13.91
N CYS A 142 11.07 -40.72 -14.50
CA CYS A 142 11.67 -41.79 -15.30
C CYS A 142 12.37 -41.26 -16.58
N GLY A 143 12.07 -40.04 -17.02
CA GLY A 143 12.60 -39.44 -18.25
C GLY A 143 13.51 -38.22 -18.06
N SER A 144 13.37 -37.51 -16.94
CA SER A 144 13.99 -36.21 -16.70
C SER A 144 14.61 -36.13 -15.31
N ASP A 145 15.81 -35.55 -15.22
CA ASP A 145 16.46 -35.26 -13.94
C ASP A 145 15.62 -34.25 -13.14
N GLY A 146 15.68 -34.38 -11.83
CA GLY A 146 15.08 -33.46 -10.87
C GLY A 146 16.10 -32.46 -10.33
N ARG A 147 15.60 -31.53 -9.51
CA ARG A 147 16.42 -30.62 -8.70
C ARG A 147 15.79 -30.42 -7.32
N ALA A 148 16.58 -30.32 -6.28
CA ALA A 148 16.13 -29.87 -4.97
C ALA A 148 15.80 -28.36 -5.00
N ALA A 149 14.94 -27.92 -4.06
CA ALA A 149 14.67 -26.50 -3.87
C ALA A 149 15.94 -25.80 -3.38
N HIS A 150 16.22 -24.61 -3.92
CA HIS A 150 17.40 -23.83 -3.55
C HIS A 150 17.20 -22.35 -3.89
N TYR A 151 18.11 -21.52 -3.39
CA TYR A 151 18.23 -20.11 -3.71
C TYR A 151 19.47 -19.87 -4.56
N TYR A 152 19.39 -18.97 -5.54
CA TYR A 152 20.50 -18.66 -6.45
C TYR A 152 20.81 -17.17 -6.44
N CYS A 153 22.10 -16.80 -6.32
CA CYS A 153 22.55 -15.43 -6.47
C CYS A 153 23.13 -15.19 -7.87
N SER A 154 22.52 -14.32 -8.66
CA SER A 154 23.01 -13.97 -10.00
C SER A 154 24.32 -13.16 -9.98
N ARG A 155 24.64 -12.51 -8.86
CA ARG A 155 25.83 -11.65 -8.72
C ARG A 155 27.11 -12.44 -8.43
N CYS A 156 27.04 -13.50 -7.61
CA CYS A 156 28.20 -14.33 -7.27
C CYS A 156 28.15 -15.76 -7.85
N GLY A 157 27.02 -16.17 -8.43
CA GLY A 157 26.86 -17.48 -9.07
C GLY A 157 26.67 -18.66 -8.11
N LYS A 158 26.60 -18.41 -6.79
CA LYS A 158 26.46 -19.44 -5.74
C LYS A 158 25.01 -19.82 -5.49
N TYR A 159 24.83 -21.01 -4.91
CA TYR A 159 23.54 -21.57 -4.52
C TYR A 159 23.45 -21.70 -3.00
N PHE A 160 22.26 -21.57 -2.42
CA PHE A 160 22.04 -21.61 -0.98
C PHE A 160 20.78 -22.38 -0.61
N ALA A 161 20.75 -22.96 0.59
CA ALA A 161 19.58 -23.67 1.12
C ALA A 161 18.52 -22.72 1.69
N ASP A 162 18.92 -21.49 2.05
CA ASP A 162 18.11 -20.52 2.77
C ASP A 162 18.18 -19.10 2.18
N GLU A 163 17.15 -18.30 2.43
CA GLU A 163 17.05 -16.89 2.01
C GLU A 163 18.08 -15.97 2.67
N SER A 164 18.72 -16.42 3.76
CA SER A 164 19.74 -15.64 4.48
C SER A 164 21.17 -15.91 3.99
N ALA A 165 21.34 -16.74 2.94
CA ALA A 165 22.63 -17.12 2.38
C ALA A 165 23.60 -17.73 3.41
N THR A 166 23.09 -18.41 4.43
CA THR A 166 23.93 -18.96 5.52
C THR A 166 24.47 -20.35 5.23
N GLN A 167 23.81 -21.10 4.34
CA GLN A 167 24.20 -22.44 3.95
C GLN A 167 24.39 -22.53 2.43
N GLU A 168 25.65 -22.46 1.97
CA GLU A 168 26.02 -22.63 0.56
C GLU A 168 25.83 -24.10 0.10
N LEU A 169 25.33 -24.28 -1.12
CA LEU A 169 25.03 -25.57 -1.74
C LEU A 169 25.85 -25.81 -3.01
N SER A 170 26.22 -27.07 -3.23
CA SER A 170 26.83 -27.55 -4.47
C SER A 170 25.76 -28.02 -5.46
N TYR A 171 25.85 -27.58 -6.72
CA TYR A 171 24.85 -27.96 -7.73
C TYR A 171 24.78 -29.47 -7.95
N ASN A 172 25.92 -30.16 -8.05
CA ASN A 172 25.95 -31.58 -8.41
C ASN A 172 25.69 -32.53 -7.22
N GLU A 173 25.95 -32.07 -6.00
CA GLU A 173 25.87 -32.92 -4.80
C GLU A 173 24.55 -32.70 -4.04
N ASP A 174 24.11 -31.45 -3.92
CA ASP A 174 22.97 -31.09 -3.07
C ASP A 174 21.70 -30.78 -3.88
N ILE A 175 21.86 -30.24 -5.11
CA ILE A 175 20.73 -29.77 -5.91
C ILE A 175 20.32 -30.78 -6.97
N PHE A 176 21.26 -31.40 -7.68
CA PHE A 176 20.96 -32.30 -8.79
C PHE A 176 20.38 -33.64 -8.30
N ILE A 177 19.23 -34.04 -8.84
CA ILE A 177 18.60 -35.33 -8.56
C ILE A 177 18.56 -36.14 -9.86
N PRO A 178 19.31 -37.24 -10.02
CA PRO A 178 19.32 -38.00 -11.27
C PRO A 178 17.97 -38.67 -11.54
N ARG A 179 17.58 -38.73 -12.82
CA ARG A 179 16.40 -39.49 -13.30
C ARG A 179 16.47 -40.96 -12.91
N THR A 180 15.32 -41.58 -12.65
CA THR A 180 15.25 -43.03 -12.42
C THR A 180 15.23 -43.76 -13.76
N SER A 181 16.25 -44.56 -14.06
CA SER A 181 16.42 -45.17 -15.38
C SER A 181 15.45 -46.31 -15.71
N GLU A 182 14.61 -46.75 -14.77
CA GLU A 182 13.69 -47.87 -14.93
C GLU A 182 12.29 -47.57 -14.38
N HIS A 183 11.25 -48.03 -15.08
CA HIS A 183 9.87 -47.97 -14.60
C HIS A 183 9.67 -48.99 -13.48
N VAL A 184 9.20 -48.52 -12.32
CA VAL A 184 8.78 -49.37 -11.21
C VAL A 184 7.29 -49.63 -11.33
N TRP A 185 6.91 -50.86 -11.67
CA TRP A 185 5.51 -51.26 -11.92
C TRP A 185 4.85 -51.80 -10.65
N THR A 186 3.57 -51.51 -10.47
CA THR A 186 2.72 -52.17 -9.47
C THR A 186 2.52 -53.64 -9.83
N GLU A 187 2.12 -54.47 -8.87
CA GLU A 187 1.63 -55.81 -9.20
C GLU A 187 0.40 -55.73 -10.11
N TRP A 188 0.24 -56.74 -10.96
CA TRP A 188 -0.91 -56.86 -11.86
C TRP A 188 -2.20 -57.05 -11.05
N THR A 189 -3.22 -56.26 -11.37
CA THR A 189 -4.55 -56.42 -10.80
C THR A 189 -5.45 -57.17 -11.77
N GLU A 190 -6.02 -58.28 -11.29
CA GLU A 190 -6.99 -59.09 -12.02
C GLU A 190 -8.40 -58.68 -11.61
N ALA A 191 -9.15 -58.07 -12.52
CA ALA A 191 -10.57 -57.82 -12.33
C ALA A 191 -11.35 -59.00 -12.90
N VAL A 192 -11.44 -60.10 -12.15
CA VAL A 192 -12.29 -61.25 -12.50
C VAL A 192 -13.38 -61.39 -11.46
N THR A 193 -14.63 -61.29 -11.87
CA THR A 193 -15.77 -61.84 -11.14
C THR A 193 -16.16 -63.13 -11.87
N ASP A 194 -16.25 -64.24 -11.13
CA ASP A 194 -16.38 -65.63 -11.63
C ASP A 194 -17.37 -65.85 -12.80
N CYS A 195 -18.36 -64.96 -12.96
CA CYS A 195 -19.44 -65.10 -13.93
C CYS A 195 -19.31 -64.23 -15.20
N THR A 196 -18.39 -63.26 -15.30
CA THR A 196 -18.37 -62.30 -16.44
C THR A 196 -17.03 -62.11 -17.17
N GLY A 197 -15.92 -62.71 -16.73
CA GLY A 197 -14.61 -62.56 -17.39
C GLY A 197 -14.04 -61.13 -17.27
N GLY A 198 -12.76 -60.93 -17.60
CA GLY A 198 -12.09 -59.64 -17.38
C GLY A 198 -10.72 -59.47 -18.04
N THR A 199 -10.04 -58.34 -17.77
CA THR A 199 -8.72 -57.98 -18.34
C THR A 199 -7.80 -57.52 -17.21
N ARG A 200 -6.54 -57.98 -17.19
CA ARG A 200 -5.54 -57.55 -16.19
C ARG A 200 -4.81 -56.27 -16.58
N THR A 201 -4.53 -55.41 -15.60
CA THR A 201 -3.78 -54.14 -15.80
C THR A 201 -2.70 -53.95 -14.73
N HIS A 202 -1.65 -53.19 -15.04
CA HIS A 202 -0.66 -52.72 -14.05
C HIS A 202 -0.22 -51.28 -14.37
N SER A 203 0.35 -50.57 -13.39
CA SER A 203 0.69 -49.14 -13.51
C SER A 203 2.06 -48.81 -12.93
N CYS A 204 2.79 -47.88 -13.54
CA CYS A 204 4.06 -47.43 -12.99
C CYS A 204 3.81 -46.50 -11.80
N THR A 205 4.41 -46.80 -10.65
CA THR A 205 4.23 -46.05 -9.40
C THR A 205 4.82 -44.63 -9.43
N VAL A 206 5.72 -44.35 -10.38
CA VAL A 206 6.43 -43.06 -10.47
C VAL A 206 5.83 -42.13 -11.52
N CYS A 207 5.45 -42.63 -12.70
CA CYS A 207 4.94 -41.80 -13.80
C CYS A 207 3.48 -42.05 -14.19
N GLY A 208 2.80 -43.02 -13.55
CA GLY A 208 1.38 -43.29 -13.77
C GLY A 208 1.05 -43.97 -15.11
N ARG A 209 2.05 -44.32 -15.93
CA ARG A 209 1.84 -45.07 -17.18
C ARG A 209 1.16 -46.41 -16.88
N GLN A 210 0.13 -46.78 -17.64
CA GLN A 210 -0.61 -48.04 -17.48
C GLN A 210 -0.42 -48.95 -18.70
N GLU A 211 -0.35 -50.26 -18.47
CA GLU A 211 -0.39 -51.28 -19.52
C GLU A 211 -1.52 -52.29 -19.25
N SER A 212 -2.19 -52.72 -20.31
CA SER A 212 -3.27 -53.73 -20.28
C SER A 212 -2.82 -55.02 -20.98
N GLY A 213 -3.14 -56.17 -20.37
CA GLY A 213 -2.83 -57.51 -20.87
C GLY A 213 -4.00 -58.21 -21.60
N GLU A 214 -3.85 -59.51 -21.87
CA GLU A 214 -4.83 -60.37 -22.57
C GLU A 214 -6.13 -60.63 -21.76
N SER A 215 -7.22 -60.94 -22.47
CA SER A 215 -8.57 -61.19 -21.92
C SER A 215 -8.72 -62.58 -21.27
N VAL A 216 -9.41 -62.64 -20.12
CA VAL A 216 -9.71 -63.88 -19.36
C VAL A 216 -11.17 -64.33 -19.61
N PRO A 217 -11.45 -65.61 -19.96
CA PRO A 217 -12.81 -66.12 -20.25
C PRO A 217 -13.68 -66.37 -19.01
N ALA A 218 -15.00 -66.21 -19.11
CA ALA A 218 -15.99 -66.44 -18.04
C ALA A 218 -16.44 -67.92 -17.93
N GLU A 219 -16.77 -68.39 -16.71
CA GLU A 219 -17.13 -69.80 -16.43
C GLU A 219 -18.64 -70.13 -16.41
N GLY A 220 -19.54 -69.14 -16.54
CA GLY A 220 -21.01 -69.32 -16.66
C GLY A 220 -21.78 -69.58 -15.34
N HIS A 221 -23.12 -69.47 -15.39
CA HIS A 221 -24.03 -69.55 -14.23
C HIS A 221 -24.55 -70.97 -13.91
N THR A 222 -24.88 -71.24 -12.65
CA THR A 222 -25.50 -72.50 -12.17
C THR A 222 -26.77 -72.19 -11.37
N MET A 223 -27.96 -72.52 -11.90
CA MET A 223 -29.25 -72.00 -11.42
C MET A 223 -30.09 -72.99 -10.59
N THR A 224 -30.83 -72.47 -9.61
CA THR A 224 -31.84 -73.17 -8.79
C THR A 224 -33.22 -72.55 -9.02
N TYR A 225 -34.28 -73.34 -9.17
CA TYR A 225 -35.65 -72.85 -9.50
C TYR A 225 -36.57 -72.74 -8.28
N HIS A 226 -37.38 -71.68 -8.22
CA HIS A 226 -38.35 -71.39 -7.17
C HIS A 226 -39.75 -71.07 -7.74
N ALA A 227 -40.77 -71.81 -7.28
CA ALA A 227 -42.15 -71.70 -7.76
C ALA A 227 -42.96 -70.58 -7.07
N ARG A 228 -43.98 -70.06 -7.77
CA ARG A 228 -44.87 -68.98 -7.30
C ARG A 228 -45.75 -69.36 -6.09
N VAL A 229 -46.00 -68.40 -5.20
CA VAL A 229 -46.97 -68.46 -4.07
C VAL A 229 -47.91 -67.25 -4.12
N ASP A 230 -49.22 -67.45 -3.98
CA ASP A 230 -50.22 -66.37 -4.00
C ASP A 230 -50.43 -65.70 -2.63
N ALA A 231 -50.85 -64.43 -2.63
CA ALA A 231 -51.08 -63.63 -1.42
C ALA A 231 -52.44 -63.94 -0.74
N THR A 232 -52.54 -63.64 0.56
CA THR A 232 -53.78 -63.79 1.37
C THR A 232 -54.16 -62.49 2.09
N CYS A 233 -55.23 -62.48 2.87
CA CYS A 233 -55.72 -61.29 3.58
C CYS A 233 -54.84 -60.80 4.76
N GLY A 234 -53.70 -61.45 5.03
CA GLY A 234 -52.73 -60.98 6.02
C GLY A 234 -51.29 -61.40 5.76
N ALA A 235 -50.97 -61.89 4.55
CA ALA A 235 -49.60 -62.28 4.17
C ALA A 235 -49.37 -62.13 2.66
N ASP A 236 -48.22 -61.55 2.29
CA ASP A 236 -47.76 -61.38 0.91
C ASP A 236 -47.45 -62.74 0.24
N GLY A 237 -47.62 -62.82 -1.08
CA GLY A 237 -47.16 -63.91 -1.95
C GLY A 237 -45.83 -63.61 -2.63
N THR A 238 -45.33 -64.53 -3.46
CA THR A 238 -44.02 -64.44 -4.14
C THR A 238 -44.10 -64.94 -5.59
N ALA A 239 -43.53 -64.21 -6.55
CA ALA A 239 -43.45 -64.57 -7.97
C ALA A 239 -42.43 -65.69 -8.24
N GLU A 240 -42.50 -66.33 -9.41
CA GLU A 240 -41.58 -67.38 -9.87
C GLU A 240 -40.20 -66.81 -10.24
N TYR A 241 -39.09 -67.50 -9.87
CA TYR A 241 -37.72 -67.05 -10.17
C TYR A 241 -36.65 -68.17 -10.16
N TRP A 242 -35.44 -67.84 -10.63
CA TRP A 242 -34.24 -68.68 -10.59
C TRP A 242 -33.11 -67.98 -9.84
N GLU A 243 -32.37 -68.69 -8.98
CA GLU A 243 -31.23 -68.17 -8.22
C GLU A 243 -29.93 -68.82 -8.65
N CYS A 244 -28.90 -68.02 -8.94
CA CYS A 244 -27.58 -68.54 -9.26
C CYS A 244 -26.82 -68.92 -7.98
N GLY A 245 -26.53 -70.20 -7.79
CA GLY A 245 -25.84 -70.70 -6.59
C GLY A 245 -24.38 -70.25 -6.45
N LYS A 246 -23.80 -69.57 -7.44
CA LYS A 246 -22.45 -69.01 -7.38
C LYS A 246 -22.42 -67.51 -7.06
N CYS A 247 -23.20 -66.70 -7.79
CA CYS A 247 -23.21 -65.24 -7.61
C CYS A 247 -24.36 -64.72 -6.75
N GLY A 248 -25.32 -65.56 -6.36
CA GLY A 248 -26.46 -65.20 -5.51
C GLY A 248 -27.48 -64.28 -6.18
N LEU A 249 -27.33 -64.00 -7.48
CA LEU A 249 -28.25 -63.16 -8.22
C LEU A 249 -29.49 -63.94 -8.65
N LEU A 250 -30.63 -63.24 -8.69
CA LEU A 250 -31.94 -63.80 -9.05
C LEU A 250 -32.26 -63.44 -10.50
N PHE A 251 -32.95 -64.33 -11.20
CA PHE A 251 -33.27 -64.20 -12.62
C PHE A 251 -34.70 -64.65 -12.90
N THR A 252 -35.30 -64.12 -13.96
CA THR A 252 -36.63 -64.53 -14.45
C THR A 252 -36.56 -65.61 -15.54
N ASP A 253 -35.36 -66.04 -15.90
CA ASP A 253 -35.14 -67.07 -16.90
C ASP A 253 -34.03 -68.06 -16.48
N PRO A 254 -34.13 -69.33 -16.91
CA PRO A 254 -33.17 -70.37 -16.52
C PRO A 254 -31.79 -70.24 -17.15
N LEU A 255 -31.59 -69.35 -18.13
CA LEU A 255 -30.30 -69.14 -18.81
C LEU A 255 -29.50 -67.98 -18.19
N GLY A 256 -30.09 -67.22 -17.26
CA GLY A 256 -29.41 -66.13 -16.54
C GLY A 256 -29.24 -64.85 -17.34
N ASN A 257 -30.13 -64.58 -18.30
CA ASN A 257 -30.04 -63.40 -19.15
C ASN A 257 -30.80 -62.19 -18.60
N ALA A 258 -31.83 -62.42 -17.77
CA ALA A 258 -32.73 -61.40 -17.24
C ALA A 258 -32.74 -61.42 -15.70
N GLN A 259 -31.92 -60.56 -15.10
CA GLN A 259 -31.79 -60.44 -13.65
C GLN A 259 -33.00 -59.73 -13.02
N ILE A 260 -33.43 -60.17 -11.83
CA ILE A 260 -34.50 -59.58 -11.00
C ILE A 260 -34.00 -59.36 -9.56
N THR A 261 -34.68 -58.48 -8.80
CA THR A 261 -34.37 -58.19 -7.40
C THR A 261 -35.39 -58.83 -6.46
N GLN A 262 -35.04 -58.97 -5.17
CA GLN A 262 -35.92 -59.54 -4.14
C GLN A 262 -37.28 -58.82 -4.06
N ASP A 263 -37.27 -57.48 -4.12
CA ASP A 263 -38.49 -56.66 -4.08
C ASP A 263 -39.37 -56.86 -5.32
N GLY A 264 -38.76 -57.15 -6.46
CA GLY A 264 -39.47 -57.47 -7.70
C GLY A 264 -40.25 -58.80 -7.65
N LEU A 265 -40.05 -59.61 -6.60
CA LEU A 265 -40.74 -60.89 -6.41
C LEU A 265 -41.99 -60.79 -5.52
N VAL A 266 -42.22 -59.70 -4.79
CA VAL A 266 -43.29 -59.63 -3.78
C VAL A 266 -44.67 -59.38 -4.41
N ILE A 267 -45.68 -60.16 -3.99
CA ILE A 267 -47.10 -59.97 -4.35
C ILE A 267 -47.85 -59.53 -3.07
N PRO A 268 -48.36 -58.30 -2.93
CA PRO A 268 -48.85 -57.77 -1.65
C PRO A 268 -50.17 -58.38 -1.14
N ALA A 269 -50.31 -58.49 0.19
CA ALA A 269 -51.50 -58.94 0.94
C ALA A 269 -52.70 -57.98 0.82
N THR A 270 -53.93 -58.49 1.04
CA THR A 270 -55.16 -57.69 0.93
C THR A 270 -55.88 -57.47 2.26
N ASP A 271 -55.88 -56.24 2.79
CA ASP A 271 -56.36 -55.85 4.14
C ASP A 271 -57.90 -55.78 4.37
N ASN A 272 -58.71 -56.51 3.61
CA ASN A 272 -60.16 -56.26 3.59
C ASN A 272 -60.98 -57.28 4.42
N HIS A 273 -61.25 -56.97 5.69
CA HIS A 273 -62.20 -57.73 6.52
C HIS A 273 -63.67 -57.33 6.24
N VAL A 274 -64.55 -58.31 6.03
CA VAL A 274 -65.99 -58.08 5.77
C VAL A 274 -66.82 -58.51 6.99
N TYR A 275 -67.05 -57.58 7.93
CA TYR A 275 -67.93 -57.76 9.09
C TYR A 275 -69.40 -57.46 8.73
N GLY A 276 -70.34 -58.22 9.30
CA GLY A 276 -71.78 -57.97 9.14
C GLY A 276 -72.30 -56.76 9.93
N GLU A 277 -73.60 -56.48 9.79
CA GLU A 277 -74.30 -55.38 10.48
C GLU A 277 -74.30 -55.52 12.01
N TRP A 278 -74.24 -54.38 12.71
CA TRP A 278 -74.36 -54.33 14.17
C TRP A 278 -75.79 -54.58 14.62
N THR A 279 -75.96 -55.33 15.70
CA THR A 279 -77.27 -55.56 16.34
C THR A 279 -77.25 -55.02 17.77
N THR A 280 -78.11 -54.04 18.08
CA THR A 280 -78.29 -53.51 19.45
C THR A 280 -78.98 -54.54 20.33
N VAL A 281 -78.46 -54.70 21.55
CA VAL A 281 -78.95 -55.64 22.56
C VAL A 281 -79.75 -54.89 23.63
N GLU A 282 -79.28 -53.71 24.09
CA GLU A 282 -79.98 -52.84 25.06
C GLU A 282 -79.71 -51.34 24.79
N GLU A 283 -80.68 -50.45 25.03
CA GLU A 283 -80.56 -48.99 24.82
C GLU A 283 -80.14 -48.25 26.11
N ALA A 284 -79.34 -47.18 25.99
CA ALA A 284 -78.84 -46.39 27.14
C ALA A 284 -79.71 -45.14 27.45
N SER A 285 -79.72 -44.67 28.71
CA SER A 285 -80.42 -43.45 29.19
C SER A 285 -79.48 -42.48 29.93
N CYS A 286 -79.93 -41.28 30.34
CA CYS A 286 -79.07 -40.30 31.06
C CYS A 286 -78.43 -40.86 32.34
N THR A 287 -79.01 -41.91 32.93
CA THR A 287 -78.55 -42.48 34.21
C THR A 287 -78.27 -44.00 34.16
N GLN A 288 -78.46 -44.70 33.02
CA GLN A 288 -78.27 -46.17 32.88
C GLN A 288 -77.62 -46.58 31.52
N ASP A 289 -76.73 -47.58 31.51
CA ASP A 289 -75.99 -48.09 30.32
C ASP A 289 -76.83 -49.07 29.43
N GLY A 290 -76.39 -49.33 28.18
CA GLY A 290 -76.91 -50.29 27.18
C GLY A 290 -75.80 -51.11 26.45
N SER A 291 -76.06 -51.83 25.32
CA SER A 291 -75.05 -52.68 24.59
C SER A 291 -75.39 -53.11 23.13
N ARG A 292 -74.41 -53.53 22.29
CA ARG A 292 -74.57 -54.07 20.89
C ARG A 292 -73.46 -55.07 20.40
N ARG A 293 -73.67 -55.86 19.32
CA ARG A 293 -72.68 -56.87 18.76
C ARG A 293 -72.68 -57.09 17.22
N ARG A 294 -71.58 -57.61 16.62
CA ARG A 294 -71.46 -58.08 15.19
C ARG A 294 -70.39 -59.18 14.93
N GLU A 295 -70.38 -59.83 13.76
CA GLU A 295 -69.50 -60.98 13.41
C GLU A 295 -68.93 -60.93 11.95
N CYS A 296 -67.71 -61.44 11.71
CA CYS A 296 -67.06 -61.53 10.39
C CYS A 296 -67.44 -62.80 9.61
N GLY A 297 -67.92 -62.64 8.37
CA GLY A 297 -68.38 -63.75 7.53
C GLY A 297 -67.29 -64.67 6.97
N THR A 298 -66.03 -64.24 6.91
CA THR A 298 -64.93 -65.02 6.29
C THR A 298 -64.04 -65.73 7.32
N CYS A 299 -63.85 -65.16 8.52
CA CYS A 299 -62.99 -65.72 9.56
C CYS A 299 -63.67 -65.97 10.92
N GLY A 300 -64.96 -65.62 11.08
CA GLY A 300 -65.77 -65.99 12.25
C GLY A 300 -65.47 -65.22 13.56
N GLN A 301 -64.72 -64.12 13.52
CA GLN A 301 -64.51 -63.29 14.71
C GLN A 301 -65.77 -62.51 15.10
N VAL A 302 -66.17 -62.61 16.38
CA VAL A 302 -67.29 -61.87 16.99
C VAL A 302 -66.77 -60.69 17.82
N HIS A 303 -67.47 -59.56 17.72
CA HIS A 303 -67.13 -58.31 18.39
C HIS A 303 -68.36 -57.74 19.11
N THR A 304 -68.22 -57.41 20.39
CA THR A 304 -69.30 -56.92 21.28
C THR A 304 -68.87 -55.63 21.98
N GLU A 305 -69.82 -54.70 22.15
CA GLU A 305 -69.57 -53.35 22.64
C GLU A 305 -70.66 -52.89 23.63
N THR A 306 -70.25 -52.30 24.77
CA THR A 306 -71.16 -51.65 25.75
C THR A 306 -71.47 -50.22 25.31
N LEU A 307 -72.74 -49.82 25.40
CA LEU A 307 -73.17 -48.44 25.18
C LEU A 307 -73.27 -47.73 26.54
N ASN A 308 -72.36 -46.82 26.86
CA ASN A 308 -72.38 -46.13 28.16
C ASN A 308 -73.66 -45.29 28.35
N LYS A 309 -74.08 -45.10 29.61
CA LYS A 309 -75.16 -44.17 30.01
C LYS A 309 -74.95 -42.84 29.32
N LEU A 310 -76.03 -42.26 28.80
CA LEU A 310 -75.99 -41.05 27.98
C LEU A 310 -75.50 -39.81 28.76
N GLY A 311 -75.50 -39.90 30.11
CA GLY A 311 -75.15 -38.80 31.00
C GLY A 311 -76.11 -37.62 30.89
N HIS A 312 -75.93 -36.63 31.76
CA HIS A 312 -76.54 -35.32 31.53
C HIS A 312 -75.77 -34.62 30.40
N ALA A 313 -76.48 -34.05 29.43
CA ALA A 313 -75.86 -33.13 28.47
C ALA A 313 -75.84 -31.75 29.10
N MET A 314 -74.88 -31.55 30.00
CA MET A 314 -74.74 -30.31 30.79
C MET A 314 -74.05 -29.24 29.95
N GLU A 315 -74.72 -28.12 29.82
CA GLU A 315 -74.16 -26.88 29.31
C GLU A 315 -73.92 -25.97 30.51
N PHE A 316 -72.66 -25.66 30.80
CA PHE A 316 -72.35 -24.68 31.83
C PHE A 316 -72.64 -23.27 31.30
N ILE A 317 -73.52 -22.57 32.00
CA ILE A 317 -73.81 -21.15 31.79
C ILE A 317 -73.03 -20.39 32.86
N ALA A 318 -71.97 -19.72 32.42
CA ALA A 318 -71.11 -18.92 33.29
C ALA A 318 -71.91 -17.76 33.92
N ALA A 319 -71.43 -17.28 35.07
CA ALA A 319 -71.96 -16.05 35.64
C ALA A 319 -71.64 -14.88 34.70
N GLU A 320 -72.64 -14.08 34.39
CA GLU A 320 -72.47 -12.81 33.70
C GLU A 320 -72.67 -11.69 34.71
N GLU A 321 -71.66 -10.84 34.86
CA GLU A 321 -71.73 -9.69 35.77
C GLU A 321 -72.73 -8.66 35.23
N ALA A 322 -73.51 -8.04 36.11
CA ALA A 322 -74.43 -6.99 35.69
C ALA A 322 -73.66 -5.73 35.30
N THR A 323 -73.94 -5.19 34.11
CA THR A 323 -73.35 -3.94 33.59
C THR A 323 -74.40 -2.83 33.62
N CYS A 324 -74.00 -1.56 33.54
CA CYS A 324 -74.97 -0.45 33.52
C CYS A 324 -75.96 -0.50 32.32
N GLU A 325 -75.70 -1.37 31.35
CA GLU A 325 -76.52 -1.59 30.15
C GLU A 325 -77.36 -2.89 30.21
N ALA A 326 -76.94 -3.93 30.95
CA ALA A 326 -77.61 -5.24 31.00
C ALA A 326 -77.58 -5.90 32.39
N ALA A 327 -78.68 -6.60 32.73
CA ALA A 327 -78.75 -7.47 33.90
C ALA A 327 -77.87 -8.72 33.69
N GLY A 328 -77.19 -9.17 34.75
CA GLY A 328 -76.33 -10.34 34.76
C GLY A 328 -77.05 -11.62 35.20
N ASN A 329 -76.29 -12.70 35.38
CA ASN A 329 -76.77 -13.99 35.91
C ASN A 329 -75.71 -14.68 36.79
N ILE A 330 -76.15 -15.58 37.66
CA ILE A 330 -75.26 -16.47 38.42
C ILE A 330 -74.84 -17.67 37.56
N ALA A 331 -73.69 -18.26 37.89
CA ALA A 331 -73.19 -19.46 37.23
C ALA A 331 -74.07 -20.68 37.54
N HIS A 332 -74.43 -21.46 36.52
CA HIS A 332 -75.26 -22.66 36.64
C HIS A 332 -75.05 -23.66 35.48
N TYR A 333 -75.57 -24.89 35.60
CA TYR A 333 -75.47 -25.92 34.57
C TYR A 333 -76.86 -26.29 34.04
N HIS A 334 -77.11 -26.13 32.74
CA HIS A 334 -78.36 -26.48 32.07
C HIS A 334 -78.26 -27.84 31.37
N CYS A 335 -79.15 -28.79 31.66
CA CYS A 335 -79.13 -30.09 30.98
C CYS A 335 -80.06 -30.11 29.75
N GLY A 336 -79.51 -30.06 28.53
CA GLY A 336 -80.29 -30.07 27.29
C GLY A 336 -81.10 -31.36 27.03
N ARG A 337 -80.85 -32.44 27.79
CA ARG A 337 -81.62 -33.69 27.70
C ARG A 337 -82.84 -33.73 28.63
N CYS A 338 -82.80 -33.06 29.79
CA CYS A 338 -83.90 -33.09 30.77
C CYS A 338 -84.51 -31.72 31.11
N GLY A 339 -83.89 -30.62 30.67
CA GLY A 339 -84.42 -29.25 30.75
C GLY A 339 -84.22 -28.51 32.07
N PHE A 340 -83.54 -29.10 33.06
CA PHE A 340 -83.34 -28.50 34.39
C PHE A 340 -81.99 -27.76 34.50
N ASN A 341 -81.95 -26.75 35.38
CA ASN A 341 -80.74 -26.01 35.77
C ASN A 341 -80.22 -26.52 37.11
N PHE A 342 -78.90 -26.63 37.28
CA PHE A 342 -78.25 -27.21 38.45
C PHE A 342 -77.10 -26.31 38.95
N GLN A 343 -76.78 -26.40 40.24
CA GLN A 343 -75.62 -25.68 40.82
C GLN A 343 -74.28 -26.36 40.53
N ASP A 344 -74.31 -27.64 40.17
CA ASP A 344 -73.14 -28.48 39.93
C ASP A 344 -73.25 -29.27 38.62
N GLU A 345 -72.09 -29.60 38.06
CA GLU A 345 -71.95 -30.37 36.83
C GLU A 345 -72.43 -31.82 36.97
N ALA A 346 -72.52 -32.34 38.19
CA ALA A 346 -72.95 -33.71 38.46
C ALA A 346 -74.48 -33.89 38.37
N GLY A 347 -75.25 -32.80 38.29
CA GLY A 347 -76.71 -32.83 38.12
C GLY A 347 -77.46 -33.19 39.39
N GLY A 348 -76.92 -32.84 40.57
CA GLY A 348 -77.45 -33.26 41.86
C GLY A 348 -78.79 -32.60 42.26
N THR A 349 -78.83 -31.26 42.39
CA THR A 349 -80.01 -30.50 42.85
C THR A 349 -80.34 -29.36 41.88
N ALA A 350 -81.61 -29.25 41.47
CA ALA A 350 -82.05 -28.23 40.51
C ALA A 350 -82.30 -26.84 41.16
N ILE A 351 -82.11 -25.75 40.40
CA ILE A 351 -82.31 -24.34 40.81
C ILE A 351 -83.30 -23.56 39.92
N GLU A 352 -84.02 -22.61 40.51
CA GLU A 352 -85.19 -21.94 39.89
C GLU A 352 -84.95 -20.50 39.38
N ASP A 353 -84.11 -19.67 40.03
CA ASP A 353 -83.81 -18.28 39.60
C ASP A 353 -82.30 -18.04 39.54
N VAL A 354 -81.85 -17.37 38.48
CA VAL A 354 -80.44 -17.18 38.16
C VAL A 354 -80.06 -15.73 37.79
N THR A 355 -80.90 -14.70 37.98
CA THR A 355 -80.67 -13.30 37.47
C THR A 355 -80.09 -12.27 38.48
N VAL A 356 -79.34 -11.24 38.01
CA VAL A 356 -78.69 -10.14 38.78
C VAL A 356 -78.93 -8.73 38.16
N ALA A 357 -79.24 -7.68 38.93
CA ALA A 357 -79.66 -6.35 38.42
C ALA A 357 -78.53 -5.31 38.12
N LYS A 358 -78.79 -4.32 37.24
CA LYS A 358 -77.80 -3.35 36.70
C LYS A 358 -77.48 -2.09 37.57
N PRO A 359 -76.21 -1.60 37.62
CA PRO A 359 -75.77 -0.35 38.30
C PRO A 359 -75.81 0.95 37.43
N ASP A 360 -75.59 2.15 38.02
CA ASP A 360 -75.54 3.49 37.36
C ASP A 360 -74.13 3.88 36.80
N HIS A 361 -73.97 4.97 36.02
CA HIS A 361 -72.68 5.43 35.42
C HIS A 361 -71.75 6.26 36.35
N ASP A 362 -70.42 6.24 36.10
CA ASP A 362 -69.38 6.98 36.84
C ASP A 362 -68.34 7.61 35.87
N MET A 363 -68.30 8.95 35.72
CA MET A 363 -67.68 9.66 34.56
C MET A 363 -66.43 10.52 34.88
N THR A 364 -65.51 10.66 33.92
CA THR A 364 -64.29 11.51 33.97
C THR A 364 -64.13 12.36 32.70
N HIS A 365 -63.82 13.66 32.80
CA HIS A 365 -63.71 14.61 31.66
C HIS A 365 -62.29 14.71 31.07
N HIS A 366 -62.19 14.79 29.73
CA HIS A 366 -60.97 14.97 28.94
C HIS A 366 -61.12 16.16 27.98
N ALA A 367 -60.27 17.18 28.14
CA ALA A 367 -60.32 18.40 27.31
C ALA A 367 -59.62 18.24 25.95
N TYR A 368 -60.00 19.05 24.96
CA TYR A 368 -59.44 19.05 23.60
C TYR A 368 -57.92 19.29 23.56
N LYS A 369 -57.21 18.48 22.75
CA LYS A 369 -55.78 18.63 22.43
C LYS A 369 -55.55 18.47 20.92
N ALA A 370 -54.93 19.44 20.27
CA ALA A 370 -54.59 19.33 18.85
C ALA A 370 -53.46 18.29 18.62
N ALA A 371 -53.48 17.59 17.48
CA ALA A 371 -52.43 16.66 17.07
C ALA A 371 -51.19 17.39 16.55
N SER A 372 -50.01 16.77 16.69
CA SER A 372 -48.74 17.26 16.12
C SER A 372 -48.28 16.36 14.97
N CYS A 373 -47.09 16.60 14.41
CA CYS A 373 -46.54 15.74 13.36
C CYS A 373 -46.33 14.28 13.80
N THR A 374 -46.14 14.05 15.10
CA THR A 374 -45.78 12.73 15.65
C THR A 374 -46.63 12.29 16.83
N GLU A 375 -47.35 13.21 17.48
CA GLU A 375 -48.23 12.89 18.61
C GLU A 375 -49.70 13.01 18.19
N GLU A 376 -50.49 12.02 18.64
CA GLU A 376 -51.95 12.07 18.60
C GLU A 376 -52.50 13.23 19.43
N GLY A 377 -53.53 13.86 18.89
CA GLY A 377 -54.41 14.77 19.62
C GLY A 377 -55.68 14.04 20.09
N ASN A 378 -56.61 14.77 20.68
CA ASN A 378 -57.92 14.25 21.03
C ASN A 378 -58.99 15.35 20.94
N ILE A 379 -60.21 14.94 20.61
CA ILE A 379 -61.39 15.80 20.79
C ILE A 379 -61.74 15.88 22.29
N GLU A 380 -62.69 16.73 22.67
CA GLU A 380 -63.21 16.77 24.04
C GLU A 380 -64.21 15.62 24.28
N TYR A 381 -64.10 14.88 25.39
CA TYR A 381 -64.97 13.74 25.73
C TYR A 381 -65.01 13.39 27.23
N TRP A 382 -65.95 12.54 27.65
CA TRP A 382 -66.08 11.99 29.00
C TRP A 382 -66.00 10.46 29.00
N SER A 383 -65.22 9.85 29.88
CA SER A 383 -65.05 8.39 29.97
C SER A 383 -65.74 7.82 31.21
N CYS A 384 -66.54 6.76 31.04
CA CYS A 384 -67.18 6.04 32.15
C CYS A 384 -66.27 4.93 32.70
N SER A 385 -66.00 4.92 34.01
CA SER A 385 -65.17 3.92 34.67
C SER A 385 -65.81 2.53 34.74
N ILE A 386 -67.15 2.45 34.64
CA ILE A 386 -67.94 1.22 34.81
C ILE A 386 -68.13 0.46 33.47
N CYS A 387 -68.45 1.17 32.38
CA CYS A 387 -68.61 0.55 31.05
C CYS A 387 -67.43 0.76 30.11
N GLY A 388 -66.46 1.61 30.48
CA GLY A 388 -65.27 1.90 29.67
C GLY A 388 -65.54 2.69 28.39
N LYS A 389 -66.80 3.09 28.13
CA LYS A 389 -67.16 3.88 26.95
C LYS A 389 -66.87 5.36 27.16
N ASN A 390 -66.53 6.03 26.07
CA ASN A 390 -66.39 7.48 25.99
C ASN A 390 -67.68 8.09 25.47
N TYR A 391 -68.03 9.27 25.94
CA TYR A 391 -69.27 9.97 25.66
C TYR A 391 -68.98 11.42 25.30
N THR A 392 -69.84 12.02 24.49
CA THR A 392 -69.75 13.44 24.11
C THR A 392 -70.30 14.37 25.19
N ASP A 393 -70.93 13.82 26.23
CA ASP A 393 -71.54 14.54 27.34
C ASP A 393 -71.36 13.80 28.67
N GLU A 394 -71.56 14.52 29.78
CA GLU A 394 -71.41 14.02 31.15
C GLU A 394 -72.54 13.05 31.58
N GLN A 395 -73.67 13.03 30.87
CA GLN A 395 -74.83 12.20 31.23
C GLN A 395 -74.81 10.80 30.59
N GLY A 396 -73.86 10.54 29.69
CA GLY A 396 -73.74 9.25 29.00
C GLY A 396 -74.76 9.06 27.89
N GLY A 397 -75.21 10.17 27.27
CA GLY A 397 -76.25 10.14 26.23
C GLY A 397 -75.77 9.53 24.92
N GLU A 398 -74.77 10.15 24.29
CA GLU A 398 -74.21 9.71 23.00
C GLU A 398 -72.75 9.26 23.16
N VAL A 399 -72.44 8.06 22.64
CA VAL A 399 -71.10 7.48 22.71
C VAL A 399 -70.18 8.22 21.73
N ALA A 400 -69.04 8.71 22.20
CA ALA A 400 -68.01 9.29 21.35
C ALA A 400 -67.27 8.17 20.60
N GLU A 401 -67.64 7.96 19.33
CA GLU A 401 -67.11 6.86 18.51
C GLU A 401 -65.61 7.02 18.18
N GLU A 402 -65.10 8.25 18.09
CA GLU A 402 -63.70 8.53 17.81
C GLU A 402 -63.22 9.70 18.67
N THR A 403 -62.31 9.43 19.61
CA THR A 403 -61.80 10.44 20.54
C THR A 403 -60.39 10.93 20.21
N VAL A 404 -59.67 10.20 19.35
CA VAL A 404 -58.27 10.44 19.00
C VAL A 404 -58.18 11.16 17.66
N ILE A 405 -57.39 12.23 17.61
CA ILE A 405 -57.02 12.90 16.36
C ILE A 405 -55.67 12.34 15.94
N ALA A 406 -55.63 11.63 14.81
CA ALA A 406 -54.39 11.05 14.29
C ALA A 406 -53.30 12.12 14.07
N PRO A 407 -52.00 11.77 14.25
CA PRO A 407 -50.90 12.68 14.00
C PRO A 407 -50.90 13.15 12.54
N ILE A 408 -50.41 14.37 12.32
CA ILE A 408 -50.37 15.03 11.00
C ILE A 408 -49.47 14.26 10.02
N ASN A 409 -48.54 13.44 10.52
CA ASN A 409 -47.68 12.52 9.73
C ASN A 409 -46.98 13.20 8.55
N HIS A 410 -46.56 14.46 8.73
CA HIS A 410 -45.93 15.27 7.68
C HIS A 410 -46.74 15.31 6.38
N ALA A 411 -48.07 15.33 6.48
CA ALA A 411 -48.97 15.36 5.32
C ALA A 411 -48.73 16.59 4.43
N ASN A 412 -48.34 17.73 5.01
CA ASN A 412 -48.11 18.99 4.29
C ASN A 412 -46.65 19.19 3.82
N LYS A 413 -45.83 18.14 3.75
CA LYS A 413 -44.45 18.25 3.30
C LYS A 413 -44.36 18.72 1.84
N ALA A 414 -43.52 19.73 1.61
CA ALA A 414 -43.14 20.19 0.28
C ALA A 414 -42.00 19.30 -0.25
N HIS A 415 -42.10 18.88 -1.52
CA HIS A 415 -41.11 18.06 -2.19
C HIS A 415 -40.21 18.92 -3.08
N TYR A 416 -38.91 18.72 -2.97
CA TYR A 416 -37.88 19.38 -3.76
C TYR A 416 -37.10 18.32 -4.53
N GLN A 417 -37.19 18.35 -5.86
CA GLN A 417 -36.47 17.41 -6.70
C GLN A 417 -34.96 17.66 -6.66
N ALA A 418 -34.19 16.59 -6.86
CA ALA A 418 -32.74 16.68 -6.97
C ALA A 418 -32.34 17.59 -8.13
N VAL A 419 -31.36 18.46 -7.88
CA VAL A 419 -30.69 19.24 -8.91
C VAL A 419 -29.22 18.85 -8.88
N GLU A 420 -28.73 18.35 -10.01
CA GLU A 420 -27.32 17.96 -10.15
C GLU A 420 -26.40 19.16 -9.90
N ALA A 421 -25.40 18.95 -9.05
CA ALA A 421 -24.36 19.96 -8.82
C ALA A 421 -23.48 20.09 -10.06
N SER A 422 -23.28 21.31 -10.53
CA SER A 422 -22.39 21.61 -11.65
C SER A 422 -21.00 22.04 -11.15
N CYS A 423 -20.07 22.28 -12.08
CA CYS A 423 -18.74 22.81 -11.72
C CYS A 423 -18.80 24.25 -11.18
N THR A 424 -19.90 24.96 -11.37
CA THR A 424 -20.03 26.40 -11.06
C THR A 424 -21.24 26.75 -10.19
N GLN A 425 -22.08 25.78 -9.84
CA GLN A 425 -23.28 25.96 -9.04
C GLN A 425 -23.51 24.72 -8.19
N ASP A 426 -23.81 24.95 -6.90
CA ASP A 426 -24.24 23.92 -5.97
C ASP A 426 -25.53 23.26 -6.46
N GLY A 427 -25.60 21.95 -6.27
CA GLY A 427 -26.80 21.15 -6.46
C GLY A 427 -27.49 20.87 -5.14
N ASN A 428 -28.51 20.03 -5.19
CA ASN A 428 -29.18 19.50 -4.01
C ASN A 428 -29.62 18.06 -4.24
N ILE A 429 -29.64 17.28 -3.17
CA ILE A 429 -30.31 15.97 -3.19
C ILE A 429 -31.82 16.16 -3.34
N GLU A 430 -32.55 15.08 -3.66
CA GLU A 430 -34.01 15.08 -3.51
C GLU A 430 -34.35 15.11 -2.02
N TYR A 431 -35.21 16.05 -1.59
CA TYR A 431 -35.57 16.18 -0.18
C TYR A 431 -37.01 16.67 -0.01
N TYR A 432 -37.54 16.47 1.20
CA TYR A 432 -38.83 16.96 1.64
C TYR A 432 -38.68 17.92 2.81
N TYR A 433 -39.48 18.98 2.85
CA TYR A 433 -39.51 19.94 3.95
C TYR A 433 -40.92 20.04 4.53
N CYS A 434 -41.07 19.87 5.84
CA CYS A 434 -42.36 19.96 6.51
C CYS A 434 -42.55 21.34 7.15
N PRO A 435 -43.47 22.19 6.65
CA PRO A 435 -43.70 23.54 7.20
C PRO A 435 -44.29 23.50 8.62
N ASP A 436 -44.98 22.42 9.00
CA ASP A 436 -45.63 22.30 10.32
C ASP A 436 -44.63 22.08 11.48
N CYS A 437 -43.44 21.53 11.20
CA CYS A 437 -42.42 21.26 12.22
C CYS A 437 -41.03 21.82 11.88
N GLY A 438 -40.83 22.36 10.67
CA GLY A 438 -39.57 22.96 10.23
C GLY A 438 -38.45 21.97 9.89
N LYS A 439 -38.74 20.66 9.85
CA LYS A 439 -37.75 19.60 9.62
C LYS A 439 -37.60 19.24 8.14
N TYR A 440 -36.43 18.73 7.78
CA TYR A 440 -36.07 18.24 6.46
C TYR A 440 -35.97 16.72 6.48
N PHE A 441 -36.32 16.09 5.36
CA PHE A 441 -36.30 14.64 5.21
C PHE A 441 -35.70 14.25 3.87
N ASP A 442 -35.01 13.11 3.81
CA ASP A 442 -34.53 12.53 2.55
C ASP A 442 -35.64 11.78 1.80
N SER A 443 -35.29 11.10 0.69
CA SER A 443 -36.21 10.30 -0.11
C SER A 443 -36.87 9.15 0.66
N ASP A 444 -36.22 8.67 1.73
CA ASP A 444 -36.69 7.56 2.56
C ASP A 444 -37.47 8.04 3.79
N MET A 445 -37.78 9.34 3.87
CA MET A 445 -38.44 10.01 4.99
C MET A 445 -37.64 9.97 6.30
N ALA A 446 -36.33 9.81 6.24
CA ALA A 446 -35.45 9.98 7.40
C ALA A 446 -35.14 11.46 7.63
N GLU A 447 -35.15 11.91 8.89
CA GLU A 447 -34.86 13.29 9.25
C GLU A 447 -33.40 13.65 8.98
N ILE A 448 -33.16 14.77 8.29
CA ILE A 448 -31.83 15.27 7.92
C ILE A 448 -31.67 16.75 8.32
N GLU A 449 -30.41 17.20 8.44
CA GLU A 449 -30.11 18.61 8.67
C GLU A 449 -30.21 19.43 7.37
N GLN A 450 -30.56 20.72 7.47
CA GLN A 450 -30.68 21.60 6.31
C GLN A 450 -29.40 21.66 5.45
N GLY A 451 -28.22 21.62 6.08
CA GLY A 451 -26.94 21.65 5.35
C GLY A 451 -26.69 20.39 4.51
N ALA A 452 -27.30 19.26 4.87
CA ALA A 452 -27.17 18.00 4.15
C ALA A 452 -28.01 17.95 2.86
N THR A 453 -28.91 18.93 2.64
CA THR A 453 -29.66 19.01 1.38
C THR A 453 -28.82 19.53 0.22
N VAL A 454 -27.71 20.21 0.51
CA VAL A 454 -26.86 20.87 -0.48
C VAL A 454 -25.73 19.93 -0.91
N ILE A 455 -25.55 19.78 -2.22
CA ILE A 455 -24.38 19.14 -2.82
C ILE A 455 -23.47 20.26 -3.32
N SER A 456 -22.33 20.50 -2.65
CA SER A 456 -21.43 21.58 -3.07
C SER A 456 -20.93 21.35 -4.50
N GLY A 457 -21.12 22.35 -5.35
CA GLY A 457 -20.53 22.43 -6.68
C GLY A 457 -19.04 22.72 -6.58
N GLY A 458 -18.30 22.35 -7.63
CA GLY A 458 -16.86 22.54 -7.69
C GLY A 458 -16.17 21.52 -8.59
N HIS A 459 -14.88 21.73 -8.83
CA HIS A 459 -14.08 20.82 -9.65
C HIS A 459 -13.66 19.60 -8.83
N ALA A 460 -14.12 18.42 -9.24
CA ALA A 460 -13.63 17.15 -8.72
C ALA A 460 -12.29 16.80 -9.41
N LEU A 461 -11.21 17.37 -8.89
CA LEU A 461 -9.88 17.34 -9.50
C LEU A 461 -9.11 16.07 -9.17
N SER A 462 -8.50 15.48 -10.19
CA SER A 462 -7.51 14.40 -10.06
C SER A 462 -6.14 14.93 -10.44
N TYR A 463 -5.14 14.68 -9.59
CA TYR A 463 -3.76 15.08 -9.85
C TYR A 463 -3.13 14.19 -10.93
N SER A 464 -2.53 14.83 -11.93
CA SER A 464 -1.70 14.18 -12.94
C SER A 464 -0.25 14.62 -12.73
N GLN A 465 0.62 13.66 -12.44
CA GLN A 465 2.04 13.90 -12.27
C GLN A 465 2.68 14.33 -13.59
N GLN A 466 3.68 15.21 -13.52
CA GLN A 466 4.49 15.60 -14.66
C GLN A 466 5.10 14.37 -15.36
N VAL A 467 5.11 14.41 -16.69
CA VAL A 467 5.82 13.47 -17.56
C VAL A 467 6.83 14.27 -18.36
N ASP A 468 8.11 13.98 -18.18
CA ASP A 468 9.16 14.69 -18.92
C ASP A 468 9.08 14.38 -20.42
N ALA A 469 9.48 15.35 -21.26
CA ALA A 469 9.56 15.15 -22.69
C ALA A 469 10.65 14.11 -23.03
N THR A 470 10.44 13.37 -24.12
CA THR A 470 11.41 12.40 -24.63
C THR A 470 11.89 12.80 -26.03
N CYS A 471 12.90 12.11 -26.57
CA CYS A 471 13.45 12.43 -27.88
C CYS A 471 12.48 12.32 -29.08
N GLY A 472 11.27 11.78 -28.89
CA GLY A 472 10.27 11.65 -29.96
C GLY A 472 8.82 11.83 -29.51
N ALA A 473 8.58 12.26 -28.26
CA ALA A 473 7.25 12.52 -27.75
C ALA A 473 7.29 13.70 -26.77
N GLU A 474 6.32 14.61 -26.95
CA GLU A 474 6.10 15.75 -26.07
C GLU A 474 5.90 15.28 -24.62
N GLY A 475 6.47 16.03 -23.68
CA GLY A 475 6.20 15.86 -22.26
C GLY A 475 4.95 16.65 -21.86
N MET A 476 4.54 16.51 -20.61
CA MET A 476 3.38 17.18 -20.04
C MET A 476 3.70 17.65 -18.62
N LEU A 477 3.53 18.95 -18.36
CA LEU A 477 3.65 19.53 -17.02
C LEU A 477 2.63 18.90 -16.06
N GLU A 478 2.94 18.92 -14.77
CA GLU A 478 1.98 18.51 -13.74
C GLU A 478 0.72 19.40 -13.79
N HIS A 479 -0.44 18.79 -13.60
CA HIS A 479 -1.72 19.48 -13.70
C HIS A 479 -2.83 18.70 -13.00
N TRP A 480 -3.99 19.34 -12.84
CA TRP A 480 -5.17 18.76 -12.24
C TRP A 480 -6.30 18.67 -13.26
N VAL A 481 -6.93 17.50 -13.38
CA VAL A 481 -8.00 17.25 -14.35
C VAL A 481 -9.32 17.15 -13.61
N CYS A 482 -10.32 17.96 -14.00
CA CYS A 482 -11.67 17.80 -13.47
C CYS A 482 -12.35 16.61 -14.14
N GLY A 483 -12.64 15.55 -13.38
CA GLY A 483 -13.31 14.35 -13.89
C GLY A 483 -14.73 14.58 -14.41
N ARG A 484 -15.34 15.74 -14.14
CA ARG A 484 -16.70 16.10 -14.60
C ARG A 484 -16.72 16.92 -15.88
N CYS A 485 -15.90 17.96 -16.00
CA CYS A 485 -15.90 18.86 -17.15
C CYS A 485 -14.71 18.68 -18.11
N GLY A 486 -13.71 17.88 -17.74
CA GLY A 486 -12.52 17.63 -18.55
C GLY A 486 -11.57 18.82 -18.68
N LEU A 487 -11.85 19.94 -18.00
CA LEU A 487 -10.94 21.08 -17.94
C LEU A 487 -9.69 20.72 -17.11
N LEU A 488 -8.57 21.30 -17.53
CA LEU A 488 -7.26 21.16 -16.91
C LEU A 488 -7.00 22.41 -16.07
N PHE A 489 -6.32 22.24 -14.94
CA PHE A 489 -6.00 23.31 -14.00
C PHE A 489 -4.54 23.21 -13.56
N SER A 490 -3.91 24.34 -13.26
CA SER A 490 -2.54 24.39 -12.72
C SER A 490 -2.50 24.40 -11.19
N ASP A 491 -3.64 24.22 -10.52
CA ASP A 491 -3.73 24.18 -9.06
C ASP A 491 -4.80 23.19 -8.58
N ALA A 492 -4.65 22.75 -7.33
CA ALA A 492 -5.51 21.77 -6.69
C ALA A 492 -6.90 22.30 -6.28
N ASN A 493 -7.13 23.62 -6.32
CA ASN A 493 -8.41 24.24 -5.97
C ASN A 493 -9.30 24.46 -7.21
N GLY A 494 -8.75 24.35 -8.41
CA GLY A 494 -9.48 24.52 -9.66
C GLY A 494 -9.77 25.98 -10.02
N GLU A 495 -8.91 26.89 -9.56
CA GLU A 495 -9.09 28.34 -9.77
C GLU A 495 -8.42 28.81 -11.06
N ASN A 496 -7.32 28.18 -11.48
CA ASN A 496 -6.51 28.55 -12.64
C ASN A 496 -6.65 27.49 -13.74
N ALA A 497 -7.63 27.68 -14.62
CA ALA A 497 -7.81 26.81 -15.79
C ALA A 497 -6.69 27.00 -16.83
N VAL A 498 -6.21 25.90 -17.40
CA VAL A 498 -5.17 25.84 -18.44
C VAL A 498 -5.64 24.97 -19.61
N THR A 499 -5.00 25.13 -20.77
CA THR A 499 -5.27 24.29 -21.96
C THR A 499 -4.27 23.13 -22.06
N ALA A 500 -4.54 22.16 -22.92
CA ALA A 500 -3.61 21.06 -23.15
C ALA A 500 -2.29 21.58 -23.73
N GLU A 501 -2.37 22.58 -24.63
CA GLU A 501 -1.22 23.24 -25.24
C GLU A 501 -0.35 23.98 -24.21
N ASP A 502 -0.95 24.60 -23.18
CA ASP A 502 -0.21 25.28 -22.11
C ASP A 502 0.60 24.30 -21.23
N LEU A 503 0.25 23.01 -21.27
CA LEU A 503 0.90 21.95 -20.48
C LEU A 503 1.94 21.16 -21.28
N VAL A 504 1.99 21.33 -22.60
CA VAL A 504 2.95 20.63 -23.46
C VAL A 504 4.36 21.09 -23.14
N ILE A 505 5.22 20.14 -22.79
CA ILE A 505 6.66 20.32 -22.80
C ILE A 505 7.13 19.93 -24.21
N PRO A 506 7.54 20.89 -25.06
CA PRO A 506 7.82 20.63 -26.47
C PRO A 506 8.99 19.65 -26.65
N VAL A 507 8.95 18.87 -27.74
CA VAL A 507 10.09 18.04 -28.16
C VAL A 507 11.23 18.96 -28.61
N TYR A 508 12.48 18.58 -28.34
CA TYR A 508 13.66 19.27 -28.85
C TYR A 508 13.63 19.28 -30.39
N GLU A 509 13.53 20.46 -31.00
CA GLU A 509 13.18 20.63 -32.43
C GLU A 509 14.22 20.05 -33.43
N ASP A 510 15.45 19.74 -33.01
CA ASP A 510 16.51 19.20 -33.90
C ASP A 510 16.94 17.75 -33.60
N GLY A 511 16.11 16.98 -32.87
CA GLY A 511 16.48 15.62 -32.46
C GLY A 511 17.48 15.62 -31.31
N HIS A 512 17.89 14.41 -30.89
CA HIS A 512 18.62 14.09 -29.66
C HIS A 512 19.48 15.21 -29.06
N ASP A 513 19.29 15.50 -27.76
CA ASP A 513 20.23 16.30 -26.95
C ASP A 513 21.53 15.49 -26.73
N LEU A 514 22.49 15.69 -27.63
CA LEU A 514 23.75 14.95 -27.69
C LEU A 514 24.78 15.59 -26.78
N VAL A 515 25.19 14.87 -25.74
CA VAL A 515 26.39 15.19 -24.95
C VAL A 515 27.45 14.15 -25.31
N ASN A 516 28.59 14.57 -25.86
CA ASN A 516 29.65 13.67 -26.37
C ASN A 516 29.15 12.67 -27.45
N HIS A 517 28.43 13.16 -28.47
CA HIS A 517 27.85 12.35 -29.55
C HIS A 517 26.88 11.25 -29.10
N LYS A 518 26.47 11.25 -27.83
CA LYS A 518 25.53 10.30 -27.25
C LYS A 518 24.37 11.05 -26.58
N CYS A 519 23.15 10.67 -26.93
CA CYS A 519 21.98 11.26 -26.30
C CYS A 519 21.92 10.85 -24.83
N SER A 520 21.91 11.82 -23.91
CA SER A 520 21.81 11.59 -22.47
C SER A 520 20.49 10.91 -22.07
N ILE A 521 19.44 11.07 -22.90
CA ILE A 521 18.09 10.59 -22.65
C ILE A 521 17.87 9.17 -23.22
N CYS A 522 18.29 8.89 -24.46
CA CYS A 522 17.98 7.63 -25.14
C CYS A 522 19.21 6.78 -25.54
N GLY A 523 20.42 7.31 -25.35
CA GLY A 523 21.66 6.61 -25.68
C GLY A 523 21.98 6.49 -27.17
N TYR A 524 21.24 7.16 -28.06
CA TYR A 524 21.58 7.24 -29.49
C TYR A 524 22.97 7.85 -29.68
N ILE A 525 23.83 7.17 -30.44
CA ILE A 525 25.18 7.65 -30.79
C ILE A 525 25.16 8.08 -32.25
N GLN A 526 25.51 9.35 -32.53
CA GLN A 526 25.58 9.84 -33.90
C GLN A 526 26.82 9.24 -34.60
N PRO A 527 26.68 8.50 -35.71
CA PRO A 527 27.82 8.02 -36.49
C PRO A 527 28.43 9.19 -37.27
N GLU A 528 29.70 9.47 -37.05
CA GLU A 528 30.43 10.49 -37.82
C GLU A 528 31.01 9.87 -39.09
N GLU A 529 30.64 10.45 -40.23
CA GLU A 529 31.20 10.08 -41.52
C GLU A 529 32.62 10.67 -41.61
N GLU A 530 33.61 9.77 -41.68
CA GLU A 530 34.99 10.03 -42.10
C GLU A 530 35.96 10.57 -41.02
N TYR A 531 36.33 9.70 -40.07
CA TYR A 531 37.62 9.86 -39.37
C TYR A 531 38.75 9.18 -40.13
N ALA A 532 39.75 9.98 -40.49
CA ALA A 532 41.05 9.54 -40.98
C ALA A 532 41.57 8.40 -40.10
N THR A 533 42.20 7.41 -40.73
CA THR A 533 42.64 6.12 -40.17
C THR A 533 43.36 6.27 -38.82
N VAL A 534 42.60 6.24 -37.71
CA VAL A 534 43.13 6.32 -36.36
C VAL A 534 43.75 4.99 -35.98
N THR A 535 45.02 5.02 -35.60
CA THR A 535 45.79 3.89 -35.11
C THR A 535 45.47 3.71 -33.64
N LEU A 536 44.41 2.95 -33.36
CA LEU A 536 44.08 2.55 -31.99
C LEU A 536 44.73 1.19 -31.72
N GLN A 537 45.51 1.11 -30.65
CA GLN A 537 46.21 -0.12 -30.29
C GLN A 537 45.71 -0.64 -28.94
N TYR A 538 45.20 -1.88 -28.94
CA TYR A 538 45.01 -2.64 -27.71
C TYR A 538 46.39 -2.94 -27.12
N HIS A 539 46.77 -2.22 -26.06
CA HIS A 539 48.03 -2.47 -25.37
C HIS A 539 47.79 -3.33 -24.11
N PRO A 540 48.34 -4.55 -24.05
CA PRO A 540 48.23 -5.40 -22.86
C PRO A 540 48.90 -4.79 -21.62
N ASP A 541 49.83 -3.84 -21.80
CA ASP A 541 50.50 -3.11 -20.73
C ASP A 541 49.60 -2.01 -20.09
N TYR A 542 48.47 -1.66 -20.71
CA TYR A 542 47.56 -0.59 -20.29
C TYR A 542 46.14 -1.12 -20.02
N ALA A 543 46.04 -2.18 -19.23
CA ALA A 543 44.80 -2.71 -18.62
C ALA A 543 43.59 -2.93 -19.58
N GLY A 544 43.82 -3.11 -20.89
CA GLY A 544 42.76 -3.33 -21.87
C GLY A 544 41.98 -2.07 -22.28
N ARG A 545 42.56 -0.87 -22.14
CA ARG A 545 41.95 0.40 -22.57
C ARG A 545 42.05 0.60 -24.08
N VAL A 546 41.07 1.30 -24.66
CA VAL A 546 41.17 1.88 -26.01
C VAL A 546 41.83 3.25 -25.89
N SER A 547 43.03 3.37 -26.46
CA SER A 547 43.86 4.58 -26.37
C SER A 547 44.04 5.24 -27.74
N TYR A 548 43.82 6.55 -27.82
CA TYR A 548 44.18 7.35 -28.98
C TYR A 548 45.70 7.56 -29.03
N MET A 549 46.36 7.14 -30.11
CA MET A 549 47.84 7.15 -30.25
C MET A 549 48.39 8.26 -31.15
N GLY A 550 47.54 9.07 -31.78
CA GLY A 550 47.91 10.27 -32.53
C GLY A 550 48.68 10.03 -33.83
N ASP A 551 47.98 10.22 -34.94
CA ASP A 551 48.48 10.05 -36.31
C ASP A 551 48.20 11.26 -37.23
N ALA A 552 47.33 12.18 -36.82
CA ALA A 552 46.95 13.37 -37.59
C ALA A 552 47.95 14.54 -37.47
N LYS A 553 49.25 14.32 -37.77
CA LYS A 553 50.29 15.38 -37.66
C LYS A 553 50.27 16.45 -38.78
N GLY A 554 49.10 16.78 -39.34
CA GLY A 554 48.97 17.76 -40.43
C GLY A 554 47.75 18.68 -40.34
N ASP A 555 46.79 18.38 -39.47
CA ASP A 555 45.57 19.16 -39.35
C ASP A 555 45.77 20.37 -38.42
N SER A 556 44.97 21.43 -38.62
CA SER A 556 44.97 22.60 -37.72
C SER A 556 44.18 22.32 -36.44
N GLN A 557 43.23 21.38 -36.48
CA GLN A 557 42.41 20.97 -35.34
C GLN A 557 42.36 19.45 -35.29
N ILE A 558 42.51 18.88 -34.09
CA ILE A 558 42.20 17.46 -33.85
C ILE A 558 41.03 17.37 -32.89
N VAL A 559 40.00 16.62 -33.28
CA VAL A 559 38.93 16.17 -32.39
C VAL A 559 39.16 14.69 -32.12
N VAL A 560 39.41 14.35 -30.86
CA VAL A 560 39.56 12.95 -30.46
C VAL A 560 38.18 12.30 -30.47
N PRO A 561 37.97 11.18 -31.20
CA PRO A 561 36.67 10.56 -31.25
C PRO A 561 36.30 9.97 -29.87
N ALA A 562 35.07 10.18 -29.43
CA ALA A 562 34.56 9.60 -28.17
C ALA A 562 34.39 8.07 -28.26
N TYR A 563 34.09 7.58 -29.47
CA TYR A 563 33.83 6.19 -29.77
C TYR A 563 34.64 5.71 -30.97
N TYR A 564 35.04 4.45 -30.94
CA TYR A 564 35.72 3.75 -32.02
C TYR A 564 34.92 2.52 -32.43
N MET A 565 34.77 2.29 -33.73
CA MET A 565 34.18 1.06 -34.25
C MET A 565 35.25 -0.03 -34.37
N SER A 566 35.11 -1.10 -33.58
CA SER A 566 35.99 -2.26 -33.62
C SER A 566 35.89 -3.03 -34.94
N GLU A 567 36.86 -3.91 -35.21
CA GLU A 567 36.84 -4.81 -36.39
C GLU A 567 35.59 -5.71 -36.45
N SER A 568 34.92 -5.93 -35.31
CA SER A 568 33.66 -6.68 -35.22
C SER A 568 32.40 -5.83 -35.43
N GLY A 569 32.55 -4.53 -35.69
CA GLY A 569 31.43 -3.59 -35.92
C GLY A 569 30.78 -3.05 -34.64
N GLU A 570 31.45 -3.14 -33.49
CA GLU A 570 30.95 -2.65 -32.20
C GLU A 570 31.58 -1.30 -31.85
N TYR A 571 30.79 -0.35 -31.33
CA TYR A 571 31.31 0.92 -30.83
C TYR A 571 31.88 0.77 -29.42
N VAL A 572 33.13 1.18 -29.25
CA VAL A 572 33.88 1.12 -27.99
C VAL A 572 34.36 2.51 -27.61
N GLU A 573 34.23 2.88 -26.34
CA GLU A 573 34.66 4.19 -25.84
C GLU A 573 36.18 4.37 -25.90
N VAL A 574 36.62 5.51 -26.43
CA VAL A 574 38.01 5.96 -26.30
C VAL A 574 38.17 6.50 -24.89
N THR A 575 38.84 5.72 -24.04
CA THR A 575 38.95 5.98 -22.60
C THR A 575 40.30 6.54 -22.20
N SER A 576 41.24 6.68 -23.13
CA SER A 576 42.58 7.17 -22.83
C SER A 576 43.30 7.84 -24.00
N ILE A 577 44.23 8.75 -23.68
CA ILE A 577 45.21 9.30 -24.61
C ILE A 577 46.56 8.63 -24.34
N GLY A 578 47.09 7.97 -25.37
CA GLY A 578 48.32 7.18 -25.30
C GLY A 578 49.59 8.00 -25.06
N PRO A 579 50.70 7.34 -24.66
CA PRO A 579 51.98 8.01 -24.49
C PRO A 579 52.46 8.66 -25.79
N ASN A 580 52.87 9.92 -25.74
CA ASN A 580 53.35 10.70 -26.89
C ASN A 580 52.33 10.94 -28.03
N ALA A 581 51.02 10.73 -27.80
CA ALA A 581 50.01 10.81 -28.85
C ALA A 581 50.04 12.16 -29.61
N PHE A 582 50.14 13.28 -28.89
CA PHE A 582 50.22 14.63 -29.44
C PHE A 582 51.61 15.24 -29.32
N LYS A 583 52.65 14.40 -29.22
CA LYS A 583 54.02 14.89 -29.09
C LYS A 583 54.43 15.70 -30.32
N ASP A 584 54.95 16.90 -30.10
CA ASP A 584 55.36 17.88 -31.11
C ASP A 584 54.23 18.25 -32.10
N TYR A 585 52.96 18.12 -31.69
CA TYR A 585 51.83 18.51 -32.53
C TYR A 585 51.74 20.03 -32.66
N GLY A 586 51.70 20.51 -33.91
CA GLY A 586 51.86 21.91 -34.30
C GLY A 586 50.58 22.67 -34.66
N GLY A 587 49.40 22.08 -34.41
CA GLY A 587 48.10 22.68 -34.77
C GLY A 587 47.63 23.77 -33.80
N ASP A 588 46.39 24.23 -33.99
CA ASP A 588 45.74 25.30 -33.22
C ASP A 588 45.00 24.76 -31.99
N VAL A 589 44.23 23.67 -32.14
CA VAL A 589 43.40 23.11 -31.06
C VAL A 589 43.32 21.59 -31.07
N ILE A 590 43.27 21.00 -29.87
CA ILE A 590 42.95 19.59 -29.63
C ILE A 590 41.73 19.55 -28.72
N VAL A 591 40.70 18.84 -29.16
CA VAL A 591 39.45 18.63 -28.44
C VAL A 591 39.41 17.19 -27.93
N ILE A 592 39.25 17.02 -26.61
CA ILE A 592 39.26 15.73 -25.91
C ILE A 592 37.85 15.46 -25.33
N PRO A 593 37.21 14.33 -25.66
CA PRO A 593 35.86 14.03 -25.20
C PRO A 593 35.83 13.61 -23.73
N GLY A 594 34.67 13.79 -23.07
CA GLY A 594 34.47 13.42 -21.67
C GLY A 594 34.66 11.92 -21.35
N THR A 595 34.63 11.04 -22.37
CA THR A 595 34.90 9.60 -22.24
C THR A 595 36.34 9.29 -21.83
N VAL A 596 37.28 10.21 -22.08
CA VAL A 596 38.70 10.02 -21.74
C VAL A 596 38.89 10.14 -20.22
N THR A 597 39.29 9.03 -19.59
CA THR A 597 39.52 8.95 -18.14
C THR A 597 41.00 8.90 -17.78
N THR A 598 41.91 8.78 -18.75
CA THR A 598 43.35 8.62 -18.49
C THR A 598 44.18 9.24 -19.60
N ILE A 599 45.14 10.09 -19.22
CA ILE A 599 46.18 10.62 -20.11
C ILE A 599 47.52 10.06 -19.66
N PHE A 600 48.23 9.42 -20.58
CA PHE A 600 49.54 8.83 -20.30
C PHE A 600 50.67 9.87 -20.38
N ALA A 601 51.83 9.52 -19.83
CA ALA A 601 52.99 10.39 -19.79
C ALA A 601 53.41 10.83 -21.20
N ASN A 602 53.84 12.09 -21.30
CA ASN A 602 54.31 12.77 -22.50
C ASN A 602 53.27 12.87 -23.63
N ALA A 603 51.99 12.65 -23.34
CA ALA A 603 50.92 12.72 -24.33
C ALA A 603 50.94 14.04 -25.12
N PHE A 604 51.24 15.17 -24.47
CA PHE A 604 51.29 16.50 -25.10
C PHE A 604 52.70 17.11 -25.10
N ASP A 605 53.75 16.29 -25.10
CA ASP A 605 55.14 16.77 -25.03
C ASP A 605 55.49 17.66 -26.24
N GLY A 606 55.90 18.91 -26.02
CA GLY A 606 56.19 19.85 -27.11
C GLY A 606 54.98 20.29 -27.96
N CYS A 607 53.75 19.91 -27.59
CA CYS A 607 52.53 20.31 -28.32
C CYS A 607 52.30 21.82 -28.24
N THR A 608 51.94 22.46 -29.36
CA THR A 608 51.63 23.91 -29.44
C THR A 608 50.14 24.23 -29.47
N ALA A 609 49.29 23.23 -29.74
CA ALA A 609 47.84 23.41 -29.85
C ALA A 609 47.20 23.63 -28.48
N ALA A 610 46.17 24.47 -28.40
CA ALA A 610 45.34 24.61 -27.21
C ALA A 610 44.63 23.28 -26.91
N VAL A 611 44.67 22.84 -25.65
CA VAL A 611 44.03 21.57 -25.25
C VAL A 611 42.75 21.85 -24.51
N VAL A 612 41.65 21.37 -25.07
CA VAL A 612 40.28 21.59 -24.59
C VAL A 612 39.62 20.26 -24.31
N PHE A 613 38.98 20.13 -23.14
CA PHE A 613 38.19 18.95 -22.81
C PHE A 613 36.70 19.27 -22.85
N GLU A 614 35.93 18.46 -23.56
CA GLU A 614 34.49 18.63 -23.70
C GLU A 614 33.72 17.89 -22.61
N GLY A 615 32.71 18.58 -22.07
CA GLY A 615 31.77 18.04 -21.10
C GLY A 615 32.42 17.61 -19.76
N PRO A 616 31.62 16.96 -18.91
CA PRO A 616 32.10 16.34 -17.68
C PRO A 616 32.85 15.04 -17.97
N THR A 617 33.85 14.75 -17.15
CA THR A 617 34.64 13.52 -17.22
C THR A 617 34.56 12.71 -15.93
N ASN A 618 34.78 11.41 -16.04
CA ASN A 618 35.08 10.52 -14.91
C ASN A 618 36.59 10.46 -14.58
N MET A 619 37.43 11.30 -15.22
CA MET A 619 38.85 11.42 -14.90
C MET A 619 39.03 11.99 -13.49
N THR A 620 39.58 11.19 -12.58
CA THR A 620 39.83 11.62 -11.21
C THR A 620 41.18 12.33 -11.06
N THR A 621 42.19 11.93 -11.83
CA THR A 621 43.57 12.44 -11.69
C THR A 621 44.20 12.68 -13.05
N LEU A 622 44.72 13.89 -13.25
CA LEU A 622 45.61 14.20 -14.36
C LEU A 622 47.04 13.82 -13.95
N ASN A 623 47.58 12.76 -14.57
CA ASN A 623 48.86 12.18 -14.19
C ASN A 623 50.06 13.06 -14.57
N ASN A 624 51.18 12.83 -13.88
CA ASN A 624 52.43 13.56 -14.10
C ASN A 624 52.98 13.35 -15.52
N ASN A 625 53.75 14.33 -16.02
CA ASN A 625 54.33 14.43 -17.37
C ASN A 625 53.34 14.44 -18.53
N ALA A 626 52.03 14.52 -18.30
CA ALA A 626 51.06 14.60 -19.39
C ALA A 626 51.34 15.79 -20.35
N PHE A 627 51.81 16.91 -19.80
CA PHE A 627 52.11 18.16 -20.51
C PHE A 627 53.58 18.61 -20.32
N GLU A 628 54.52 17.66 -20.19
CA GLU A 628 55.94 18.01 -20.15
C GLU A 628 56.35 18.82 -21.41
N ASN A 629 57.14 19.88 -21.26
CA ASN A 629 57.53 20.83 -22.32
C ASN A 629 56.37 21.34 -23.21
N TYR A 630 55.13 21.34 -22.72
CA TYR A 630 53.99 21.84 -23.48
C TYR A 630 54.24 23.29 -23.93
N ALA A 631 54.17 23.50 -25.24
CA ALA A 631 54.53 24.74 -25.92
C ALA A 631 53.30 25.58 -26.32
N GLY A 632 52.09 25.07 -26.05
CA GLY A 632 50.82 25.78 -26.25
C GLY A 632 50.54 26.82 -25.18
N SER A 633 49.61 27.72 -25.48
CA SER A 633 49.29 28.87 -24.62
C SER A 633 48.19 28.59 -23.60
N MET A 634 47.34 27.58 -23.82
CA MET A 634 46.12 27.38 -23.05
C MET A 634 45.80 25.90 -22.83
N VAL A 635 45.31 25.58 -21.64
CA VAL A 635 44.68 24.28 -21.32
C VAL A 635 43.38 24.51 -20.54
N ILE A 636 42.29 23.91 -20.99
CA ILE A 636 40.97 23.95 -20.31
C ILE A 636 40.69 22.59 -19.71
N LEU A 637 40.83 22.44 -18.38
CA LEU A 637 40.66 21.16 -17.70
C LEU A 637 39.17 20.72 -17.68
N PRO A 638 38.89 19.40 -17.64
CA PRO A 638 37.54 18.87 -17.69
C PRO A 638 36.79 18.99 -16.35
N GLU A 639 35.50 19.30 -16.41
CA GLU A 639 34.61 19.27 -15.25
C GLU A 639 34.56 17.85 -14.65
N GLY A 640 34.58 17.75 -13.32
CA GLY A 640 34.66 16.46 -12.61
C GLY A 640 36.08 16.04 -12.25
N LEU A 641 37.12 16.68 -12.82
CA LEU A 641 38.51 16.46 -12.42
C LEU A 641 38.71 16.78 -10.94
N LYS A 642 39.33 15.85 -10.20
CA LYS A 642 39.59 15.98 -8.75
C LYS A 642 41.03 16.37 -8.43
N ASN A 643 42.01 15.78 -9.12
CA ASN A 643 43.43 15.94 -8.78
C ASN A 643 44.24 16.37 -10.01
N ILE A 644 44.99 17.47 -9.87
CA ILE A 644 46.07 17.83 -10.81
C ILE A 644 47.37 17.28 -10.22
N GLY A 645 47.90 16.23 -10.84
CA GLY A 645 49.08 15.51 -10.39
C GLY A 645 48.77 14.39 -9.40
N ARG A 646 49.72 13.47 -9.25
CA ARG A 646 49.59 12.30 -8.37
C ARG A 646 49.49 12.71 -6.89
N VAL A 647 48.51 12.14 -6.19
CA VAL A 647 48.36 12.28 -4.73
C VAL A 647 49.42 11.41 -4.02
N GLY A 648 50.34 12.03 -3.27
CA GLY A 648 51.31 11.34 -2.40
C GLY A 648 52.77 11.82 -2.54
N SER A 649 53.47 11.89 -1.41
CA SER A 649 54.83 12.44 -1.22
C SER A 649 55.96 11.52 -1.73
N GLY A 650 55.99 11.23 -3.03
CA GLY A 650 57.15 10.63 -3.71
C GLY A 650 58.18 11.69 -4.10
N SER A 651 59.47 11.38 -3.97
CA SER A 651 60.59 12.25 -4.37
C SER A 651 60.89 12.23 -5.88
N ASP A 652 60.17 11.42 -6.65
CA ASP A 652 60.21 11.43 -8.12
C ASP A 652 59.31 12.57 -8.63
N SER A 653 59.78 13.80 -8.40
CA SER A 653 59.15 15.06 -8.81
C SER A 653 58.97 15.12 -10.32
N THR A 654 57.84 14.63 -10.76
CA THR A 654 57.37 14.76 -12.13
C THR A 654 56.16 15.69 -12.10
N ALA A 655 56.30 16.88 -12.68
CA ALA A 655 55.21 17.85 -12.78
C ALA A 655 54.21 17.42 -13.85
N VAL A 656 52.93 17.79 -13.71
CA VAL A 656 51.95 17.63 -14.79
C VAL A 656 52.33 18.54 -15.97
N PHE A 657 52.63 19.81 -15.66
CA PHE A 657 53.10 20.86 -16.56
C PHE A 657 54.57 21.14 -16.24
N LEU A 658 55.46 20.29 -16.73
CA LEU A 658 56.91 20.46 -16.56
C LEU A 658 57.45 21.37 -17.67
N ASN A 659 58.17 22.44 -17.33
CA ASN A 659 58.84 23.34 -18.30
C ASN A 659 57.92 23.94 -19.38
N CYS A 660 56.64 24.19 -19.08
CA CYS A 660 55.71 24.79 -20.04
C CYS A 660 55.90 26.31 -20.09
N THR A 661 56.92 26.77 -20.82
CA THR A 661 57.32 28.19 -20.82
C THR A 661 56.38 29.12 -21.58
N ASN A 662 55.53 28.58 -22.46
CA ASN A 662 54.58 29.35 -23.28
C ASN A 662 53.15 29.33 -22.72
N LEU A 663 52.91 28.50 -21.69
CA LEU A 663 51.62 28.40 -21.05
C LEU A 663 51.25 29.78 -20.48
N THR A 664 50.10 30.30 -20.89
CA THR A 664 49.59 31.60 -20.47
C THR A 664 48.37 31.44 -19.58
N TYR A 665 47.50 30.46 -19.88
CA TYR A 665 46.25 30.22 -19.16
C TYR A 665 46.03 28.76 -18.84
N VAL A 666 45.54 28.49 -17.63
CA VAL A 666 45.00 27.19 -17.24
C VAL A 666 43.63 27.42 -16.62
N TYR A 667 42.58 26.86 -17.21
CA TYR A 667 41.23 26.88 -16.63
C TYR A 667 41.05 25.66 -15.73
N VAL A 668 40.68 25.91 -14.48
CA VAL A 668 40.55 24.91 -13.42
C VAL A 668 39.08 24.89 -12.94
N PRO A 669 38.39 23.74 -13.03
CA PRO A 669 36.99 23.65 -12.64
C PRO A 669 36.81 23.57 -11.13
N VAL A 670 35.60 23.89 -10.66
CA VAL A 670 35.23 23.87 -9.23
C VAL A 670 35.39 22.50 -8.55
N SER A 671 35.47 21.43 -9.34
CA SER A 671 35.59 20.06 -8.85
C SER A 671 36.98 19.69 -8.33
N VAL A 672 38.01 20.50 -8.61
CA VAL A 672 39.41 20.20 -8.24
C VAL A 672 39.60 20.35 -6.74
N GLU A 673 40.14 19.31 -6.11
CA GLU A 673 40.36 19.20 -4.66
C GLU A 673 41.86 19.18 -4.30
N PHE A 674 42.74 18.84 -5.25
CA PHE A 674 44.18 18.74 -5.04
C PHE A 674 45.00 19.23 -6.24
N ILE A 675 46.06 20.00 -5.96
CA ILE A 675 47.08 20.41 -6.92
C ILE A 675 48.44 20.06 -6.34
N CYS A 676 49.20 19.23 -7.05
CA CYS A 676 50.53 18.83 -6.60
C CYS A 676 51.50 20.03 -6.55
N GLY A 677 52.39 20.06 -5.55
CA GLY A 677 53.22 21.24 -5.24
C GLY A 677 54.19 21.65 -6.35
N SER A 678 54.60 20.71 -7.20
CA SER A 678 55.48 20.97 -8.36
C SER A 678 54.75 20.88 -9.69
N CYS A 679 53.41 20.92 -9.71
CA CYS A 679 52.62 20.68 -10.92
C CYS A 679 52.93 21.60 -12.10
N PHE A 680 53.49 22.79 -11.84
CA PHE A 680 53.84 23.81 -12.84
C PHE A 680 55.34 24.18 -12.79
N TYR A 681 56.20 23.23 -12.41
CA TYR A 681 57.63 23.49 -12.30
C TYR A 681 58.22 23.89 -13.66
N GLY A 682 58.91 25.04 -13.70
CA GLY A 682 59.52 25.55 -14.93
C GLY A 682 58.56 26.29 -15.88
N CYS A 683 57.30 26.49 -15.50
CA CYS A 683 56.37 27.34 -16.24
C CYS A 683 56.63 28.83 -15.96
N GLY A 684 56.54 29.68 -16.99
CA GLY A 684 56.85 31.11 -16.90
C GLY A 684 55.62 32.00 -16.99
N GLY A 685 55.20 32.63 -15.89
CA GLY A 685 54.31 33.80 -15.94
C GLY A 685 52.90 33.56 -16.48
N PHE A 686 52.15 32.60 -15.92
CA PHE A 686 50.80 32.23 -16.39
C PHE A 686 49.70 32.65 -15.42
N THR A 687 48.44 32.52 -15.83
CA THR A 687 47.27 32.79 -14.99
C THR A 687 46.43 31.53 -14.84
N ILE A 688 46.05 31.21 -13.60
CA ILE A 688 45.03 30.22 -13.29
C ILE A 688 43.67 30.93 -13.29
N TYR A 689 42.77 30.45 -14.12
CA TYR A 689 41.36 30.85 -14.12
C TYR A 689 40.55 29.77 -13.42
N TYR A 690 40.05 30.10 -12.24
CA TYR A 690 39.25 29.20 -11.44
C TYR A 690 37.77 29.57 -11.58
N GLU A 691 36.93 28.57 -11.88
CA GLU A 691 35.50 28.77 -12.08
C GLU A 691 34.76 29.15 -10.79
N GLY A 692 35.31 28.78 -9.63
CA GLY A 692 34.69 28.99 -8.33
C GLY A 692 35.13 30.26 -7.63
N THR A 693 34.59 30.45 -6.42
CA THR A 693 34.94 31.54 -5.51
C THR A 693 36.36 31.37 -4.95
N GLN A 694 36.96 32.47 -4.47
CA GLN A 694 38.24 32.43 -3.75
C GLN A 694 38.22 31.44 -2.57
N ALA A 695 37.11 31.38 -1.83
CA ALA A 695 36.97 30.47 -0.69
C ALA A 695 37.06 29.00 -1.11
N GLN A 696 36.48 28.62 -2.25
CA GLN A 696 36.60 27.27 -2.79
C GLN A 696 38.03 26.98 -3.26
N TYR A 697 38.70 27.95 -3.88
CA TYR A 697 40.10 27.79 -4.32
C TYR A 697 41.08 27.63 -3.15
N ASP A 698 40.84 28.32 -2.04
CA ASP A 698 41.65 28.25 -0.82
C ASP A 698 41.53 26.88 -0.13
N LEU A 699 40.41 26.16 -0.34
CA LEU A 699 40.19 24.79 0.17
C LEU A 699 40.93 23.72 -0.62
N ILE A 700 41.41 24.02 -1.83
CA ILE A 700 42.18 23.08 -2.65
C ILE A 700 43.49 22.76 -1.94
N LYS A 701 43.74 21.47 -1.69
CA LYS A 701 44.95 20.96 -1.05
C LYS A 701 46.14 21.16 -2.00
N LYS A 702 47.20 21.82 -1.50
CA LYS A 702 48.44 22.11 -2.24
C LYS A 702 49.62 21.55 -1.43
N ASP A 703 50.47 20.74 -2.04
CA ASP A 703 51.66 20.21 -1.33
C ASP A 703 52.70 21.32 -1.08
N ASN A 704 53.37 21.26 0.08
CA ASN A 704 54.30 22.27 0.61
C ASN A 704 55.60 22.52 -0.21
N TYR A 705 55.71 21.95 -1.42
CA TYR A 705 56.86 22.09 -2.32
C TYR A 705 56.54 23.04 -3.50
N TYR A 706 55.78 24.10 -3.24
CA TYR A 706 55.48 25.19 -4.17
C TYR A 706 56.73 26.05 -4.40
N VAL A 707 57.72 25.53 -5.13
CA VAL A 707 58.97 26.21 -5.44
C VAL A 707 59.01 26.45 -6.95
N GLY A 708 58.66 27.67 -7.38
CA GLY A 708 59.22 28.22 -8.63
C GLY A 708 58.29 28.69 -9.75
N ALA A 709 56.96 28.64 -9.61
CA ALA A 709 56.07 29.21 -10.63
C ALA A 709 55.67 30.65 -10.27
N ASN A 710 56.00 31.62 -11.14
CA ASN A 710 55.37 32.95 -11.10
C ASN A 710 54.04 32.83 -11.85
N TYR A 711 52.92 32.78 -11.11
CA TYR A 711 51.59 32.76 -11.70
C TYR A 711 50.65 33.70 -10.95
N THR A 712 49.55 34.08 -11.60
CA THR A 712 48.46 34.83 -10.99
C THR A 712 47.18 33.99 -10.99
N GLU A 713 46.21 34.38 -10.17
CA GLU A 713 44.96 33.65 -9.99
C GLU A 713 43.80 34.63 -10.22
N GLN A 714 42.76 34.21 -10.95
CA GLN A 714 41.48 34.93 -11.02
C GLN A 714 40.33 33.94 -10.78
N MET A 715 39.38 34.37 -9.97
CA MET A 715 38.25 33.58 -9.48
C MET A 715 36.98 33.93 -10.24
N GLU A 716 35.98 33.05 -10.18
CA GLU A 716 34.66 33.22 -10.79
C GLU A 716 34.74 33.47 -12.31
N VAL A 717 35.78 32.91 -12.95
CA VAL A 717 35.95 33.04 -14.40
C VAL A 717 35.17 31.92 -15.07
N PRO A 718 34.11 32.22 -15.84
CA PRO A 718 33.31 31.18 -16.49
C PRO A 718 34.17 30.41 -17.50
N ARG A 719 33.85 29.12 -17.62
CA ARG A 719 34.48 28.24 -18.61
C ARG A 719 34.26 28.82 -20.02
N PRO A 720 35.29 28.92 -20.87
CA PRO A 720 35.12 29.37 -22.25
C PRO A 720 34.21 28.39 -22.99
N GLU A 721 33.21 28.90 -23.71
CA GLU A 721 32.46 28.10 -24.68
C GLU A 721 33.43 27.60 -25.75
N VAL A 722 33.46 26.29 -25.98
CA VAL A 722 34.27 25.69 -27.04
C VAL A 722 33.60 26.08 -28.35
N LEU A 723 34.25 26.93 -29.14
CA LEU A 723 33.74 27.35 -30.44
C LEU A 723 33.71 26.15 -31.41
N GLY A 724 32.52 25.59 -31.62
CA GLY A 724 32.08 24.95 -32.87
C GLY A 724 32.42 23.47 -33.07
N THR A 725 31.41 22.62 -32.87
CA THR A 725 31.11 21.51 -33.79
C THR A 725 29.73 21.75 -34.42
N ASP A 726 29.51 22.95 -34.97
CA ASP A 726 28.46 23.14 -35.97
C ASP A 726 29.00 22.62 -37.30
N SER A 727 28.79 21.33 -37.56
CA SER A 727 28.73 20.76 -38.92
C SER A 727 28.03 19.43 -38.92
#